data_AF-A0A7S4IA38-F1
#
_entry.id   AF-A0A7S4IA38-F1
#
_cell.length_a   1.000
_cell.length_b   1.000
_cell.length_c   1.000
_cell.angle_alpha   90.00
_cell.angle_beta   90.00
_cell.angle_gamma   90.00
#
_symmetry.space_group_name_H-M   'P 1'
#
loop_
_entity.id
_entity.type
_entity.pdbx_description
1 polymer ?
#
loop_
_entity_poly.entity_id
_entity_poly.type
_entity_poly.pdbx_seq_one_letter_code
_entity_poly.pdbx_strand_id
1 'polypeptide(L)'
;MTFFDDVARDGGVQKGISYRTVSNFLRSSDDSDGKGGGQLKRDAFVINEDSEGSWGRGLHDNSGELWKDSSSSLADLDSRHRNRRQRHPEHHQSGSQTSDVEMNSAVMNPQLQSPLLRFFNRAAVFTVWRPCSPDAIRAMMTGVATGKGLDVKGKSAKRGELSGYVPFVQIHDEDDKRSVGYVPDGVRMRCFYGREVDRDRAVEHLMKFAADCVRRDEEHEREVDDDDKESRKDWLSDGSVVKIDKYAPSTPALGARLLVGSLSSDDADISDGEAKVEYGDNNNVAVRISKIAKHSSKKGSSKDMPSTKEPCWGLECLQSLFWEGIVRSRPVGRPAGSDLDTGRPSEPAFQDMNLRTVRIAPASSSAPASASASSSSRGEPAVTHTTVVWQPEEAGNRDPLDPRTLLVAYEERGRVLPVVSDFDCFIVGTRGVPYDRPLPMEQVGLLNWSVDRVGGILDAQAERRREREERKQRRQQEGQNSAKRHSEQLPVTTEETEPNPKPEPEPEPEPEEPEPSWTSLWLDVLKRASSEPKSSPSHVPIPRFGYGDGTSYSMMGRAVERLECGAVRHGAECFNYKFPQEIDHQFLVVSDTLPGPVPWKYVSEPELRELLAKKANEGFSFPLNPKWVLCDPGWKDVYDKLINSEDLNVKRSMATWFPPVSGVRRRIEEVCERHPRGFLRDETAGAGRAGGGRNTLDVDDSGTEAMDLAELQLGRYLALQRAKRKLRTVLLLRRIGMEASVHRSDQNEGGGIDDRDGDKDGDRHRATEEENETAEADEVVTEIRSGSASFASVNARVCT
;
A
#
# COMPACT_ATOMS: atom_id res chain seq x y z
N MET A 1 -15.17 -1.76 11.94
CA MET A 1 -16.59 -1.73 11.54
C MET A 1 -17.38 -0.72 12.32
N THR A 2 -17.60 -0.91 13.64
CA THR A 2 -18.28 0.08 14.50
C THR A 2 -17.78 1.50 14.24
N PHE A 3 -16.47 1.68 14.15
CA PHE A 3 -15.84 2.94 13.76
C PHE A 3 -16.29 3.49 12.39
N PHE A 4 -16.21 2.68 11.32
CA PHE A 4 -16.58 3.17 9.99
C PHE A 4 -18.08 3.44 9.90
N ASP A 5 -18.90 2.69 10.64
CA ASP A 5 -20.33 2.95 10.77
C ASP A 5 -20.59 4.29 11.48
N ASP A 6 -19.84 4.59 12.54
CA ASP A 6 -19.94 5.86 13.27
C ASP A 6 -19.49 7.04 12.39
N VAL A 7 -18.38 6.91 11.64
CA VAL A 7 -17.94 7.94 10.71
C VAL A 7 -18.90 8.14 9.54
N ALA A 8 -19.44 7.04 8.99
CA ALA A 8 -20.45 7.10 7.96
C ALA A 8 -21.72 7.83 8.44
N ARG A 9 -22.10 7.65 9.71
CA ARG A 9 -23.23 8.37 10.33
C ARG A 9 -22.93 9.84 10.57
N ASP A 10 -21.77 10.14 11.14
CA ASP A 10 -21.38 11.52 11.49
C ASP A 10 -21.09 12.37 10.25
N GLY A 11 -20.56 11.76 9.19
CA GLY A 11 -20.35 12.42 7.90
C GLY A 11 -21.65 12.74 7.16
N GLY A 12 -22.74 12.01 7.45
CA GLY A 12 -24.06 12.21 6.85
C GLY A 12 -24.98 13.18 7.59
N VAL A 13 -24.67 13.57 8.84
CA VAL A 13 -25.58 14.34 9.69
C VAL A 13 -24.88 15.58 10.26
N GLN A 14 -24.77 16.62 9.42
CA GLN A 14 -24.64 18.00 9.92
C GLN A 14 -25.56 19.00 9.22
N LYS A 15 -26.69 18.53 8.67
CA LYS A 15 -27.81 19.41 8.29
C LYS A 15 -29.11 18.89 8.90
N GLY A 16 -29.64 19.71 9.80
CA GLY A 16 -30.69 19.39 10.76
C GLY A 16 -31.95 18.76 10.22
N ILE A 17 -32.38 17.70 10.90
CA ILE A 17 -33.78 17.50 11.26
C ILE A 17 -33.76 17.10 12.74
N SER A 18 -34.21 17.99 13.61
CA SER A 18 -34.46 17.66 15.01
C SER A 18 -35.53 16.57 15.07
N TYR A 19 -35.30 15.51 15.84
CA TYR A 19 -36.28 14.46 16.14
C TYR A 19 -37.60 15.01 16.73
N ARG A 20 -37.67 16.29 17.12
CA ARG A 20 -38.92 16.96 17.53
C ARG A 20 -39.93 17.18 16.39
N THR A 21 -39.51 17.29 15.14
CA THR A 21 -40.44 17.64 14.04
C THR A 21 -41.31 16.46 13.59
N VAL A 22 -40.82 15.22 13.69
CA VAL A 22 -41.57 14.02 13.28
C VAL A 22 -42.56 13.57 14.36
N SER A 23 -42.28 13.84 15.65
CA SER A 23 -43.20 13.52 16.74
C SER A 23 -44.46 14.42 16.76
N ASN A 24 -44.36 15.64 16.23
CA ASN A 24 -45.50 16.56 16.12
C ASN A 24 -46.41 16.27 14.92
N PHE A 25 -45.92 15.57 13.90
CA PHE A 25 -46.73 15.21 12.73
C PHE A 25 -47.57 13.93 12.94
N LEU A 26 -47.20 13.09 13.91
CA LEU A 26 -47.89 11.83 14.24
C LEU A 26 -48.78 11.92 15.49
N ARG A 27 -48.98 13.12 16.06
CA ARG A 27 -49.82 13.37 17.25
C ARG A 27 -51.07 14.22 16.98
N SER A 28 -51.42 14.43 15.71
CA SER A 28 -52.56 15.26 15.31
C SER A 28 -53.50 14.49 14.38
N SER A 29 -54.02 13.36 14.85
CA SER A 29 -55.22 12.70 14.32
C SER A 29 -55.72 11.74 15.39
N ASP A 30 -56.53 12.27 16.32
CA ASP A 30 -57.60 11.60 17.05
C ASP A 30 -57.99 12.50 18.23
N ASP A 31 -58.93 13.41 18.00
CA ASP A 31 -60.06 13.63 18.90
C ASP A 31 -61.05 14.62 18.29
N SER A 32 -62.33 14.30 18.51
CA SER A 32 -63.51 14.93 17.92
C SER A 32 -64.24 15.81 18.95
N ASP A 33 -65.07 16.69 18.40
CA ASP A 33 -66.19 17.44 18.99
C ASP A 33 -65.94 18.78 19.72
N GLY A 34 -66.53 19.84 19.14
CA GLY A 34 -67.04 20.97 19.94
C GLY A 34 -67.02 22.37 19.31
N LYS A 35 -68.02 22.66 18.44
CA LYS A 35 -68.70 23.97 18.23
C LYS A 35 -67.89 25.27 18.12
N GLY A 36 -68.07 25.98 16.99
CA GLY A 36 -67.93 27.45 16.95
C GLY A 36 -67.76 28.01 15.54
N GLY A 37 -68.73 28.80 15.06
CA GLY A 37 -68.81 29.27 13.68
C GLY A 37 -67.78 30.33 13.27
N GLY A 38 -67.63 30.50 11.96
CA GLY A 38 -66.75 31.52 11.38
C GLY A 38 -66.64 31.44 9.86
N GLN A 39 -67.62 32.04 9.20
CA GLN A 39 -67.72 32.43 7.79
C GLN A 39 -66.38 32.89 7.14
N LEU A 40 -66.06 32.43 5.90
CA LEU A 40 -65.81 33.24 4.69
C LEU A 40 -65.00 32.53 3.56
N LYS A 41 -65.63 32.46 2.37
CA LYS A 41 -65.14 32.56 0.95
C LYS A 41 -64.14 31.50 0.44
N ARG A 42 -64.50 30.66 -0.56
CA ARG A 42 -64.54 30.89 -2.04
C ARG A 42 -63.16 31.34 -2.58
N ASP A 43 -62.46 30.60 -3.44
CA ASP A 43 -62.79 30.14 -4.82
C ASP A 43 -62.17 28.74 -5.10
N ALA A 44 -62.80 27.73 -5.70
CA ALA A 44 -63.34 27.54 -7.07
C ALA A 44 -62.28 27.44 -8.19
N PHE A 45 -62.02 26.21 -8.68
CA PHE A 45 -62.03 25.71 -10.08
C PHE A 45 -61.42 24.28 -10.09
N VAL A 46 -62.09 23.13 -10.35
CA VAL A 46 -63.02 22.63 -11.41
C VAL A 46 -62.30 21.68 -12.40
N ILE A 47 -62.72 20.39 -12.34
CA ILE A 47 -62.90 19.38 -13.42
C ILE A 47 -61.63 18.65 -13.92
N ASN A 48 -61.54 17.31 -14.06
CA ASN A 48 -62.54 16.30 -14.47
C ASN A 48 -62.29 14.88 -13.91
N GLU A 49 -63.38 14.17 -13.64
CA GLU A 49 -63.55 12.70 -13.58
C GLU A 49 -63.46 12.13 -15.03
N ASP A 50 -63.31 10.83 -15.36
CA ASP A 50 -64.12 9.65 -15.04
C ASP A 50 -63.42 8.40 -15.62
N SER A 51 -63.59 7.24 -14.97
CA SER A 51 -64.28 6.09 -15.58
C SER A 51 -64.32 4.89 -14.62
N GLU A 52 -65.54 4.49 -14.27
CA GLU A 52 -65.95 3.35 -13.45
C GLU A 52 -65.75 1.98 -14.13
N GLY A 53 -65.83 0.91 -13.32
CA GLY A 53 -66.07 -0.47 -13.79
C GLY A 53 -66.28 -1.47 -12.66
N SER A 54 -67.54 -1.85 -12.42
CA SER A 54 -68.07 -2.68 -11.32
C SER A 54 -68.12 -4.22 -11.56
N TRP A 55 -68.46 -4.93 -10.46
CA TRP A 55 -69.11 -6.27 -10.30
C TRP A 55 -68.18 -7.49 -10.48
N GLY A 56 -68.27 -8.59 -9.70
CA GLY A 56 -69.29 -9.05 -8.76
C GLY A 56 -68.87 -10.30 -7.96
N ARG A 57 -69.82 -10.84 -7.18
CA ARG A 57 -69.72 -11.94 -6.19
C ARG A 57 -69.60 -13.32 -6.84
N GLY A 58 -69.12 -14.31 -6.09
CA GLY A 58 -69.35 -15.73 -6.35
C GLY A 58 -68.83 -16.67 -5.25
N LEU A 59 -69.76 -17.32 -4.54
CA LEU A 59 -69.60 -18.41 -3.57
C LEU A 59 -69.50 -19.78 -4.26
N HIS A 60 -68.90 -20.74 -3.55
CA HIS A 60 -69.07 -22.22 -3.50
C HIS A 60 -67.72 -22.95 -3.59
N ASP A 61 -67.46 -24.14 -3.04
CA ASP A 61 -67.93 -24.96 -1.91
C ASP A 61 -67.19 -26.31 -2.07
N ASN A 62 -66.96 -27.03 -0.97
CA ASN A 62 -66.69 -28.48 -0.88
C ASN A 62 -65.41 -29.05 -1.55
N SER A 63 -64.77 -30.13 -1.07
CA SER A 63 -64.86 -30.99 0.12
C SER A 63 -63.88 -32.15 -0.10
N GLY A 64 -63.38 -32.76 0.97
CA GLY A 64 -62.92 -34.16 0.99
C GLY A 64 -61.43 -34.32 1.32
N GLU A 65 -61.04 -34.63 2.56
CA GLU A 65 -61.07 -35.97 3.21
C GLU A 65 -59.94 -36.89 2.70
N LEU A 66 -59.23 -37.71 3.48
CA LEU A 66 -59.13 -37.99 4.92
C LEU A 66 -57.94 -38.97 5.10
N TRP A 67 -57.07 -38.71 6.08
CA TRP A 67 -56.36 -39.63 7.01
C TRP A 67 -55.92 -41.06 6.59
N LYS A 68 -54.68 -41.45 6.96
CA LYS A 68 -54.32 -42.23 8.18
C LYS A 68 -52.90 -42.84 8.10
N ASP A 69 -52.06 -42.50 9.07
CA ASP A 69 -51.48 -43.35 10.13
C ASP A 69 -50.36 -44.32 9.70
N SER A 70 -49.15 -44.10 10.24
CA SER A 70 -48.52 -44.94 11.28
C SER A 70 -47.61 -46.02 10.65
N SER A 71 -46.44 -46.42 11.15
CA SER A 71 -45.74 -46.23 12.41
C SER A 71 -44.37 -46.92 12.28
N SER A 72 -43.35 -46.35 12.94
CA SER A 72 -42.20 -46.99 13.61
C SER A 72 -41.69 -48.39 13.19
N SER A 73 -40.38 -48.50 12.96
CA SER A 73 -39.55 -49.54 13.60
C SER A 73 -38.08 -49.14 13.63
N LEU A 74 -37.51 -49.24 14.82
CA LEU A 74 -36.09 -49.15 15.18
C LEU A 74 -35.32 -50.40 14.74
N ALA A 75 -34.01 -50.22 14.60
CA ALA A 75 -32.93 -51.00 15.23
C ALA A 75 -31.85 -51.57 14.30
N ASP A 76 -30.64 -51.46 14.86
CA ASP A 76 -29.44 -52.28 14.71
C ASP A 76 -28.29 -51.86 13.77
N LEU A 77 -27.26 -51.36 14.45
CA LEU A 77 -25.84 -51.47 14.19
C LEU A 77 -25.42 -52.95 13.98
N ASP A 78 -24.44 -53.21 13.13
CA ASP A 78 -23.04 -53.40 13.57
C ASP A 78 -22.10 -53.86 12.43
N SER A 79 -20.87 -53.35 12.49
CA SER A 79 -19.60 -54.04 12.22
C SER A 79 -19.06 -54.34 10.79
N ARG A 80 -17.81 -53.86 10.63
CA ARG A 80 -16.59 -54.53 10.10
C ARG A 80 -16.19 -54.38 8.62
N HIS A 81 -15.11 -53.61 8.46
CA HIS A 81 -13.81 -54.00 7.85
C HIS A 81 -13.79 -54.90 6.60
N ARG A 82 -13.32 -54.36 5.46
CA ARG A 82 -11.95 -54.61 4.93
C ARG A 82 -11.71 -53.92 3.58
N ASN A 83 -10.51 -53.35 3.47
CA ASN A 83 -9.86 -52.88 2.25
C ASN A 83 -9.70 -54.00 1.20
N ARG A 84 -9.98 -53.69 -0.08
CA ARG A 84 -9.12 -54.11 -1.19
C ARG A 84 -9.29 -53.18 -2.39
N ARG A 85 -8.25 -52.37 -2.65
CA ARG A 85 -8.04 -51.57 -3.86
C ARG A 85 -7.58 -52.48 -5.01
N GLN A 86 -8.21 -52.37 -6.17
CA GLN A 86 -7.55 -52.56 -7.48
C GLN A 86 -8.37 -51.91 -8.62
N ARG A 87 -7.77 -50.85 -9.16
CA ARG A 87 -7.64 -50.41 -10.57
C ARG A 87 -8.85 -50.27 -11.52
N HIS A 88 -8.91 -49.04 -12.06
CA HIS A 88 -9.20 -48.63 -13.45
C HIS A 88 -10.66 -48.37 -13.87
N PRO A 89 -10.88 -47.51 -14.90
CA PRO A 89 -11.82 -46.39 -14.83
C PRO A 89 -12.92 -46.50 -15.88
N GLU A 90 -14.17 -46.18 -15.52
CA GLU A 90 -15.20 -45.99 -16.53
C GLU A 90 -16.04 -44.76 -16.24
N HIS A 91 -16.18 -43.97 -17.30
CA HIS A 91 -17.13 -42.88 -17.46
C HIS A 91 -18.55 -43.35 -17.14
N HIS A 92 -19.19 -42.73 -16.16
CA HIS A 92 -20.64 -42.62 -16.15
C HIS A 92 -21.09 -41.22 -15.72
N GLN A 93 -21.73 -40.55 -16.66
CA GLN A 93 -22.66 -39.46 -16.42
C GLN A 93 -23.88 -40.00 -15.66
N SER A 94 -24.11 -39.48 -14.47
CA SER A 94 -25.42 -39.36 -13.83
C SER A 94 -25.38 -38.01 -13.10
N GLY A 95 -26.30 -37.06 -13.30
CA GLY A 95 -27.73 -37.25 -13.35
C GLY A 95 -28.28 -37.34 -11.92
N SER A 96 -28.03 -36.30 -11.11
CA SER A 96 -28.59 -36.18 -9.76
C SER A 96 -29.24 -34.80 -9.61
N GLN A 97 -30.56 -34.80 -9.71
CA GLN A 97 -31.43 -33.72 -9.26
C GLN A 97 -31.22 -33.51 -7.74
N THR A 98 -30.84 -32.30 -7.36
CA THR A 98 -30.98 -31.82 -5.98
C THR A 98 -32.00 -30.68 -6.00
N SER A 99 -33.28 -31.03 -6.00
CA SER A 99 -34.36 -30.12 -5.64
C SER A 99 -34.42 -30.05 -4.12
N ASP A 100 -33.67 -29.14 -3.48
CA ASP A 100 -33.83 -28.78 -2.06
C ASP A 100 -33.10 -27.46 -1.66
N VAL A 101 -32.87 -26.53 -2.60
CA VAL A 101 -32.22 -25.22 -2.32
C VAL A 101 -33.17 -24.03 -2.54
N GLU A 102 -34.42 -24.26 -2.94
CA GLU A 102 -35.28 -23.20 -3.49
C GLU A 102 -36.32 -22.59 -2.53
N MET A 103 -36.17 -22.73 -1.20
CA MET A 103 -37.12 -22.15 -0.25
C MET A 103 -36.59 -21.04 0.68
N ASN A 104 -35.31 -20.67 0.61
CA ASN A 104 -34.75 -19.58 1.44
C ASN A 104 -34.25 -18.34 0.68
N SER A 105 -34.46 -18.24 -0.64
CA SER A 105 -34.09 -17.05 -1.43
C SER A 105 -35.25 -16.08 -1.70
N ALA A 106 -36.48 -16.40 -1.27
CA ALA A 106 -37.67 -15.58 -1.53
C ALA A 106 -37.87 -14.41 -0.54
N VAL A 107 -36.99 -14.22 0.43
CA VAL A 107 -37.01 -13.05 1.32
C VAL A 107 -35.96 -12.06 0.82
N MET A 108 -36.43 -10.89 0.39
CA MET A 108 -35.71 -9.73 -0.16
C MET A 108 -35.83 -9.56 -1.68
N ASN A 109 -37.06 -9.41 -2.19
CA ASN A 109 -37.25 -8.64 -3.41
C ASN A 109 -37.16 -7.13 -3.05
N PRO A 110 -36.11 -6.40 -3.46
CA PRO A 110 -35.93 -4.99 -3.11
C PRO A 110 -37.02 -4.08 -3.71
N GLN A 111 -37.76 -4.54 -4.72
CA GLN A 111 -38.87 -3.80 -5.30
C GLN A 111 -40.15 -3.85 -4.44
N LEU A 112 -40.26 -4.80 -3.50
CA LEU A 112 -41.42 -4.94 -2.61
C LEU A 112 -41.23 -4.30 -1.22
N GLN A 113 -40.07 -3.70 -0.94
CA GLN A 113 -39.86 -2.97 0.31
C GLN A 113 -40.57 -1.62 0.28
N SER A 114 -41.39 -1.32 1.29
CA SER A 114 -42.06 -0.03 1.41
C SER A 114 -41.02 1.12 1.41
N PRO A 115 -41.35 2.30 0.85
CA PRO A 115 -40.47 3.48 0.88
C PRO A 115 -39.99 3.83 2.30
N LEU A 116 -40.80 3.55 3.33
CA LEU A 116 -40.44 3.70 4.74
C LEU A 116 -39.37 2.70 5.19
N LEU A 117 -39.44 1.42 4.80
CA LEU A 117 -38.41 0.42 5.11
C LEU A 117 -37.09 0.69 4.37
N ARG A 118 -37.14 1.25 3.15
CA ARG A 118 -35.95 1.75 2.45
C ARG A 118 -35.30 2.91 3.20
N PHE A 119 -36.08 3.75 3.87
CA PHE A 119 -35.58 4.82 4.74
C PHE A 119 -34.87 4.29 6.00
N PHE A 120 -35.26 3.10 6.48
CA PHE A 120 -34.58 2.38 7.57
C PHE A 120 -33.44 1.49 7.11
N ASN A 121 -33.07 1.51 5.82
CA ASN A 121 -31.91 0.77 5.33
C ASN A 121 -30.65 1.47 5.85
N ARG A 122 -30.27 1.07 7.07
CA ARG A 122 -29.18 1.64 7.87
C ARG A 122 -27.91 1.76 7.03
N ALA A 123 -27.22 2.90 7.20
CA ALA A 123 -25.88 3.06 6.66
C ALA A 123 -25.05 1.83 7.07
N ALA A 124 -24.50 1.16 6.06
CA ALA A 124 -23.74 -0.06 6.23
C ALA A 124 -22.40 0.10 5.50
N VAL A 125 -21.36 -0.48 6.08
CA VAL A 125 -20.01 -0.44 5.54
C VAL A 125 -19.50 -1.85 5.33
N PHE A 126 -18.66 -2.04 4.31
CA PHE A 126 -17.70 -3.13 4.27
C PHE A 126 -16.31 -2.57 3.94
N THR A 127 -15.29 -3.27 4.39
CA THR A 127 -13.90 -2.92 4.09
C THR A 127 -13.17 -4.15 3.58
N VAL A 128 -12.34 -3.96 2.58
CA VAL A 128 -11.47 -4.97 2.00
C VAL A 128 -10.04 -4.54 2.28
N TRP A 129 -9.23 -5.46 2.80
CA TRP A 129 -7.84 -5.23 3.12
C TRP A 129 -6.99 -6.28 2.42
N ARG A 130 -5.74 -5.91 2.12
CA ARG A 130 -4.75 -6.91 1.70
C ARG A 130 -4.47 -7.91 2.82
N PRO A 131 -3.91 -9.09 2.51
CA PRO A 131 -3.60 -10.10 3.50
C PRO A 131 -2.67 -9.56 4.59
N CYS A 132 -3.15 -9.59 5.84
CA CYS A 132 -2.34 -9.40 7.03
C CYS A 132 -2.38 -10.68 7.85
N SER A 133 -1.29 -11.08 8.52
CA SER A 133 -1.28 -12.34 9.27
C SER A 133 -2.12 -12.24 10.55
N PRO A 134 -2.82 -13.30 10.97
CA PRO A 134 -3.58 -13.29 12.23
C PRO A 134 -2.73 -12.91 13.46
N ASP A 135 -1.44 -13.25 13.45
CA ASP A 135 -0.51 -12.89 14.52
C ASP A 135 -0.19 -11.39 14.53
N ALA A 136 0.05 -10.77 13.37
CA ALA A 136 0.23 -9.32 13.25
C ALA A 136 -1.04 -8.57 13.70
N ILE A 137 -2.21 -9.03 13.25
CA ILE A 137 -3.50 -8.49 13.67
C ILE A 137 -3.63 -8.56 15.20
N ARG A 138 -3.38 -9.73 15.79
CA ARG A 138 -3.45 -9.93 17.25
C ARG A 138 -2.52 -8.97 17.96
N ALA A 139 -1.27 -8.87 17.51
CA ALA A 139 -0.24 -8.05 18.13
C ALA A 139 -0.58 -6.54 18.12
N MET A 140 -1.17 -6.04 17.02
CA MET A 140 -1.70 -4.66 16.97
C MET A 140 -2.92 -4.48 17.86
N MET A 141 -3.86 -5.42 17.86
CA MET A 141 -5.11 -5.32 18.63
C MET A 141 -4.88 -5.41 20.14
N THR A 142 -3.84 -6.13 20.59
CA THR A 142 -3.43 -6.20 22.00
C THR A 142 -2.49 -5.07 22.41
N GLY A 143 -2.01 -4.26 21.46
CA GLY A 143 -1.10 -3.14 21.71
C GLY A 143 0.30 -3.58 22.18
N VAL A 144 0.72 -4.81 21.84
CA VAL A 144 2.08 -5.31 22.06
C VAL A 144 3.01 -4.94 20.91
N ALA A 145 2.44 -4.67 19.74
CA ALA A 145 3.14 -4.24 18.53
C ALA A 145 2.41 -3.10 17.84
N THR A 146 3.08 -2.48 16.87
CA THR A 146 2.52 -1.43 16.03
C THR A 146 2.67 -1.78 14.56
N GLY A 147 1.70 -1.38 13.72
CA GLY A 147 1.79 -1.61 12.28
C GLY A 147 2.97 -0.86 11.65
N LYS A 148 3.59 -1.44 10.62
CA LYS A 148 4.71 -0.86 9.87
C LYS A 148 4.24 0.39 9.13
N GLY A 149 4.98 1.48 9.21
CA GLY A 149 4.78 2.64 8.34
C GLY A 149 5.16 2.32 6.90
N LEU A 150 4.70 3.18 5.97
CA LEU A 150 5.14 3.18 4.55
C LEU A 150 6.68 3.16 4.40
N ASP A 151 7.31 3.72 5.41
CA ASP A 151 8.71 3.91 5.63
C ASP A 151 9.45 2.57 5.87
N VAL A 152 8.88 1.63 6.63
CA VAL A 152 9.53 0.35 6.93
C VAL A 152 9.23 -0.65 5.84
N LYS A 153 10.29 -1.14 5.18
CA LYS A 153 10.22 -2.13 4.12
C LYS A 153 10.48 -3.54 4.66
N GLY A 154 9.91 -4.53 3.99
CA GLY A 154 10.09 -5.94 4.34
C GLY A 154 8.81 -6.63 4.79
N LYS A 155 8.89 -7.97 4.79
CA LYS A 155 7.81 -8.86 5.20
C LYS A 155 7.97 -9.26 6.65
N SER A 156 6.83 -9.50 7.30
CA SER A 156 6.80 -10.14 8.60
C SER A 156 7.29 -11.58 8.52
N ALA A 157 7.86 -12.10 9.59
CA ALA A 157 8.13 -13.53 9.69
C ALA A 157 6.81 -14.31 9.60
N LYS A 158 6.83 -15.45 8.88
CA LYS A 158 5.63 -16.22 8.58
C LYS A 158 5.24 -17.21 9.68
N ARG A 159 6.19 -17.56 10.54
CA ARG A 159 6.04 -18.64 11.52
C ARG A 159 7.00 -18.43 12.70
N GLY A 160 6.90 -19.33 13.68
CA GLY A 160 7.74 -19.32 14.87
C GLY A 160 7.42 -18.18 15.83
N GLU A 161 8.33 -17.93 16.76
CA GLU A 161 8.18 -16.93 17.82
C GLU A 161 8.11 -15.49 17.29
N LEU A 162 8.64 -15.25 16.08
CA LEU A 162 8.64 -13.94 15.45
C LEU A 162 7.46 -13.74 14.49
N SER A 163 6.54 -14.71 14.38
CA SER A 163 5.41 -14.67 13.45
C SER A 163 4.64 -13.36 13.57
N GLY A 164 4.41 -12.70 12.43
CA GLY A 164 3.73 -11.40 12.36
C GLY A 164 4.63 -10.18 12.55
N TYR A 165 5.81 -10.32 13.16
CA TYR A 165 6.77 -9.22 13.35
C TYR A 165 7.69 -9.04 12.14
N VAL A 166 8.14 -7.82 11.89
CA VAL A 166 9.08 -7.47 10.82
C VAL A 166 10.52 -7.61 11.34
N PRO A 167 11.30 -8.59 10.86
CA PRO A 167 12.70 -8.72 11.28
C PRO A 167 13.54 -7.52 10.84
N PHE A 168 14.52 -7.13 11.64
CA PHE A 168 15.46 -6.08 11.29
C PHE A 168 16.32 -6.46 10.09
N VAL A 169 16.79 -7.71 10.05
CA VAL A 169 17.60 -8.24 8.94
C VAL A 169 16.71 -8.87 7.89
N GLN A 170 16.61 -8.20 6.74
CA GLN A 170 15.82 -8.56 5.56
C GLN A 170 16.65 -9.25 4.46
N ILE A 171 17.87 -9.68 4.80
CA ILE A 171 18.74 -10.53 3.98
C ILE A 171 18.89 -11.88 4.67
N HIS A 172 18.94 -12.95 3.88
CA HIS A 172 19.08 -14.32 4.37
C HIS A 172 20.14 -15.13 3.60
N ASP A 173 20.65 -14.59 2.50
CA ASP A 173 21.87 -15.01 1.82
C ASP A 173 23.05 -14.24 2.43
N GLU A 174 24.14 -14.95 2.73
CA GLU A 174 25.33 -14.36 3.31
C GLU A 174 26.05 -13.42 2.34
N ASP A 175 26.02 -13.73 1.05
CA ASP A 175 26.71 -12.93 0.03
C ASP A 175 26.04 -11.56 -0.15
N ASP A 176 24.73 -11.50 0.07
CA ASP A 176 23.93 -10.27 -0.02
C ASP A 176 24.27 -9.22 1.04
N LYS A 177 24.99 -9.60 2.10
CA LYS A 177 25.57 -8.62 3.04
C LYS A 177 26.52 -7.64 2.35
N ARG A 178 27.15 -8.03 1.25
CA ARG A 178 28.07 -7.18 0.47
C ARG A 178 27.34 -6.21 -0.44
N SER A 179 26.07 -6.51 -0.75
CA SER A 179 25.20 -5.71 -1.61
C SER A 179 24.41 -4.65 -0.85
N VAL A 180 24.37 -4.74 0.49
CA VAL A 180 23.84 -3.67 1.35
C VAL A 180 24.79 -2.48 1.26
N GLY A 181 24.24 -1.32 0.92
CA GLY A 181 24.97 -0.08 0.75
C GLY A 181 25.65 0.40 2.03
N TYR A 182 26.58 1.32 1.83
CA TYR A 182 27.36 1.91 2.93
C TYR A 182 26.46 2.57 3.99
N VAL A 183 26.70 2.24 5.25
CA VAL A 183 26.09 2.93 6.39
C VAL A 183 26.86 4.24 6.61
N PRO A 184 26.25 5.41 6.44
CA PRO A 184 26.96 6.68 6.59
C PRO A 184 27.56 6.86 7.98
N ASP A 185 28.67 7.59 8.02
CA ASP A 185 29.43 7.85 9.24
C ASP A 185 28.64 8.73 10.21
N GLY A 186 28.94 8.55 11.51
CA GLY A 186 28.31 9.29 12.60
C GLY A 186 26.83 8.97 12.83
N VAL A 187 26.20 8.12 12.01
CA VAL A 187 24.80 7.73 12.22
C VAL A 187 24.70 6.77 13.40
N ARG A 188 23.95 7.15 14.44
CA ARG A 188 23.70 6.32 15.62
C ARG A 188 22.42 5.49 15.45
N MET A 189 22.36 4.35 16.13
CA MET A 189 21.19 3.49 16.26
C MET A 189 20.96 3.06 17.71
N ARG A 190 19.72 2.71 18.04
CA ARG A 190 19.30 2.21 19.35
C ARG A 190 18.83 0.78 19.23
N CYS A 191 19.33 -0.06 20.11
CA CYS A 191 18.90 -1.45 20.23
C CYS A 191 18.38 -1.68 21.64
N PHE A 192 17.18 -2.23 21.76
CA PHE A 192 16.51 -2.49 23.01
C PHE A 192 16.33 -3.98 23.24
N TYR A 193 16.48 -4.39 24.49
CA TYR A 193 16.46 -5.76 24.96
C TYR A 193 15.42 -5.92 26.05
N GLY A 194 14.73 -7.07 26.05
CA GLY A 194 13.82 -7.43 27.14
C GLY A 194 14.53 -7.62 28.48
N ARG A 195 15.80 -8.02 28.49
CA ARG A 195 16.57 -8.30 29.72
C ARG A 195 17.84 -7.47 29.80
N GLU A 196 18.17 -7.06 31.02
CA GLU A 196 19.35 -6.24 31.31
C GLU A 196 20.66 -6.94 30.91
N VAL A 197 20.75 -8.23 31.24
CA VAL A 197 21.92 -9.07 30.94
C VAL A 197 22.18 -9.20 29.44
N ASP A 198 21.13 -9.17 28.61
CA ASP A 198 21.26 -9.29 27.15
C ASP A 198 21.82 -8.00 26.55
N ARG A 199 21.32 -6.84 27.00
CA ARG A 199 21.89 -5.53 26.67
C ARG A 199 23.37 -5.49 27.07
N ASP A 200 23.71 -5.91 28.29
CA ASP A 200 25.07 -5.83 28.81
C ASP A 200 26.05 -6.69 28.02
N ARG A 201 25.65 -7.91 27.65
CA ARG A 201 26.42 -8.77 26.74
C ARG A 201 26.60 -8.13 25.37
N ALA A 202 25.57 -7.44 24.86
CA ALA A 202 25.66 -6.73 23.59
C ALA A 202 26.63 -5.54 23.65
N VAL A 203 26.59 -4.77 24.74
CA VAL A 203 27.52 -3.65 24.99
C VAL A 203 28.95 -4.15 25.09
N GLU A 204 29.20 -5.20 25.88
CA GLU A 204 30.54 -5.78 26.02
C GLU A 204 31.10 -6.25 24.67
N HIS A 205 30.29 -6.96 23.88
CA HIS A 205 30.68 -7.43 22.55
C HIS A 205 30.99 -6.27 21.61
N LEU A 206 30.14 -5.25 21.53
CA LEU A 206 30.35 -4.11 20.65
C LEU A 206 31.57 -3.27 21.06
N MET A 207 31.79 -3.07 22.36
CA MET A 207 32.97 -2.36 22.87
C MET A 207 34.27 -3.12 22.54
N LYS A 208 34.27 -4.45 22.73
CA LYS A 208 35.42 -5.28 22.36
C LYS A 208 35.68 -5.22 20.85
N PHE A 209 34.62 -5.35 20.04
CA PHE A 209 34.73 -5.26 18.59
C PHE A 209 35.23 -3.88 18.14
N ALA A 210 34.75 -2.79 18.74
CA ALA A 210 35.23 -1.44 18.47
C ALA A 210 36.73 -1.31 18.77
N ALA A 211 37.19 -1.79 19.93
CA ALA A 211 38.61 -1.78 20.29
C ALA A 211 39.46 -2.60 19.31
N ASP A 212 38.97 -3.77 18.87
CA ASP A 212 39.64 -4.60 17.87
C ASP A 212 39.69 -3.94 16.49
N CYS A 213 38.70 -3.13 16.13
CA CYS A 213 38.71 -2.33 14.90
C CYS A 213 39.74 -1.20 14.98
N VAL A 214 39.77 -0.43 16.07
CA VAL A 214 40.76 0.64 16.29
C VAL A 214 42.18 0.07 16.23
N ARG A 215 42.45 -1.04 16.92
CA ARG A 215 43.76 -1.69 16.89
C ARG A 215 44.19 -2.10 15.47
N ARG A 216 43.27 -2.66 14.68
CA ARG A 216 43.56 -3.05 13.29
C ARG A 216 43.79 -1.85 12.38
N ASP A 217 43.08 -0.75 12.61
CA ASP A 217 43.25 0.49 11.87
C ASP A 217 44.62 1.12 12.17
N GLU A 218 45.02 1.18 13.45
CA GLU A 218 46.36 1.62 13.86
C GLU A 218 47.48 0.72 13.31
N GLU A 219 47.26 -0.60 13.23
CA GLU A 219 48.21 -1.53 12.61
C GLU A 219 48.35 -1.26 11.11
N HIS A 220 47.24 -1.01 10.42
CA HIS A 220 47.23 -0.70 9.00
C HIS A 220 47.83 0.69 8.69
N GLU A 221 47.57 1.70 9.52
CA GLU A 221 48.18 3.03 9.40
C GLU A 221 49.72 2.98 9.53
N ARG A 222 50.28 1.98 10.22
CA ARG A 222 51.74 1.75 10.28
C ARG A 222 52.29 1.11 9.01
N GLU A 223 51.45 0.43 8.24
CA GLU A 223 51.85 -0.30 7.02
C GLU A 223 51.64 0.50 5.73
N VAL A 224 50.76 1.51 5.75
CA VAL A 224 50.36 2.30 4.57
C VAL A 224 51.13 3.64 4.52
N ASP A 225 51.55 4.04 3.32
CA ASP A 225 52.23 5.33 3.07
C ASP A 225 51.32 6.53 3.39
N ASP A 226 51.92 7.69 3.71
CA ASP A 226 51.20 8.86 4.24
C ASP A 226 50.09 9.40 3.31
N ASP A 227 50.19 9.17 1.99
CA ASP A 227 49.23 9.67 0.98
C ASP A 227 47.87 8.97 1.02
N ASP A 228 47.76 7.78 1.63
CA ASP A 228 46.50 7.00 1.71
C ASP A 228 45.79 7.12 3.09
N LYS A 229 46.37 7.87 4.05
CA LYS A 229 45.87 7.94 5.45
C LYS A 229 44.67 8.87 5.64
N GLU A 230 44.42 9.80 4.72
CA GLU A 230 43.42 10.87 4.92
C GLU A 230 41.97 10.40 4.72
N SER A 231 41.74 9.27 4.03
CA SER A 231 40.41 8.77 3.68
C SER A 231 39.72 7.94 4.79
N ARG A 232 40.46 7.45 5.80
CA ARG A 232 39.98 6.38 6.69
C ARG A 232 39.63 6.79 8.13
N LYS A 233 39.97 8.00 8.55
CA LYS A 233 40.06 8.40 9.96
C LYS A 233 38.72 8.60 10.69
N ASP A 234 37.60 8.63 9.97
CA ASP A 234 36.36 9.20 10.54
C ASP A 234 35.35 8.17 11.06
N TRP A 235 35.33 6.93 10.54
CA TRP A 235 34.23 5.99 10.83
C TRP A 235 34.37 5.22 12.17
N LEU A 236 35.54 5.26 12.81
CA LEU A 236 35.84 4.61 14.11
C LEU A 236 36.09 5.58 15.27
N SER A 237 36.13 6.89 15.01
CA SER A 237 36.57 7.90 15.99
C SER A 237 35.61 8.03 17.19
N ASP A 238 34.32 7.76 17.01
CA ASP A 238 33.29 7.75 18.07
C ASP A 238 32.78 6.33 18.36
N GLY A 239 33.68 5.33 18.51
CA GLY A 239 33.34 3.95 18.88
C GLY A 239 32.57 3.75 20.21
N SER A 240 31.96 4.81 20.74
CA SER A 240 31.16 4.86 21.95
C SER A 240 29.88 4.02 21.83
N VAL A 241 29.72 3.12 22.80
CA VAL A 241 28.47 2.41 23.07
C VAL A 241 27.92 2.90 24.41
N VAL A 242 26.73 3.48 24.39
CA VAL A 242 26.11 4.10 25.57
C VAL A 242 24.94 3.24 26.04
N LYS A 243 24.91 2.88 27.33
CA LYS A 243 23.76 2.17 27.94
C LYS A 243 22.59 3.12 28.16
N ILE A 244 21.37 2.60 27.97
CA ILE A 244 20.10 3.28 28.22
C ILE A 244 19.30 2.45 29.25
N ASP A 245 19.46 2.79 30.53
CA ASP A 245 18.94 1.95 31.63
C ASP A 245 17.50 2.28 32.06
N LYS A 246 16.93 3.39 31.56
CA LYS A 246 15.62 3.88 31.99
C LYS A 246 14.75 4.23 30.80
N TYR A 247 14.30 3.20 30.11
CA TYR A 247 13.16 3.31 29.19
C TYR A 247 11.90 2.78 29.90
N ALA A 248 11.52 3.45 30.99
CA ALA A 248 10.31 3.11 31.72
C ALA A 248 9.10 3.70 30.97
N PRO A 249 8.03 2.94 30.73
CA PRO A 249 6.82 3.48 30.14
C PRO A 249 6.28 4.58 31.04
N SER A 250 6.40 5.85 30.62
CA SER A 250 5.62 6.92 31.22
C SER A 250 4.16 6.54 31.03
N THR A 251 3.43 6.28 32.11
CA THR A 251 2.08 5.74 32.05
C THR A 251 1.20 6.71 31.24
N PRO A 252 0.71 6.36 30.04
CA PRO A 252 -0.24 7.21 29.36
C PRO A 252 -1.59 6.93 30.03
N ALA A 253 -2.13 7.90 30.77
CA ALA A 253 -3.38 7.77 31.52
C ALA A 253 -4.65 7.56 30.67
N LEU A 254 -4.55 7.28 29.36
CA LEU A 254 -5.68 7.35 28.43
C LEU A 254 -6.17 6.02 27.84
N GLY A 255 -5.38 4.93 27.89
CA GLY A 255 -5.72 3.69 27.17
C GLY A 255 -6.85 2.85 27.76
N ALA A 256 -7.17 3.00 29.06
CA ALA A 256 -8.17 2.18 29.73
C ALA A 256 -9.60 2.75 29.68
N ARG A 257 -9.79 3.97 29.16
CA ARG A 257 -11.10 4.65 29.16
C ARG A 257 -11.99 4.30 27.96
N LEU A 258 -11.50 3.51 27.00
CA LEU A 258 -12.19 3.20 25.74
C LEU A 258 -13.06 1.94 25.76
N LEU A 259 -13.19 1.24 26.90
CA LEU A 259 -14.05 0.05 27.03
C LEU A 259 -15.23 0.21 28.01
N VAL A 260 -15.39 1.37 28.65
CA VAL A 260 -16.58 1.70 29.44
C VAL A 260 -16.99 3.12 29.07
N GLY A 261 -18.15 3.25 28.41
CA GLY A 261 -18.68 4.54 27.99
C GLY A 261 -18.78 5.52 29.15
N SER A 262 -18.04 6.63 29.08
CA SER A 262 -18.30 7.80 29.90
C SER A 262 -19.37 8.63 29.19
N LEU A 263 -20.63 8.46 29.62
CA LEU A 263 -21.60 9.54 29.56
C LEU A 263 -21.21 10.53 30.66
N SER A 264 -20.73 11.70 30.28
CA SER A 264 -20.60 12.84 31.20
C SER A 264 -22.00 13.37 31.48
N SER A 265 -22.46 13.19 32.70
CA SER A 265 -23.64 13.85 33.25
C SER A 265 -23.20 15.17 33.88
N ASP A 266 -23.20 16.23 33.09
CA ASP A 266 -23.35 17.59 33.59
C ASP A 266 -24.59 18.17 32.91
N ASP A 267 -25.43 18.84 33.71
CA ASP A 267 -26.72 19.47 33.40
C ASP A 267 -27.98 18.59 33.42
N ALA A 268 -28.61 18.47 34.59
CA ALA A 268 -30.00 18.91 34.83
C ALA A 268 -30.49 18.51 36.24
N ASP A 269 -30.58 19.50 37.13
CA ASP A 269 -31.63 19.54 38.16
C ASP A 269 -32.99 19.58 37.44
N ILE A 270 -33.91 18.66 37.78
CA ILE A 270 -35.37 18.84 37.87
C ILE A 270 -36.02 17.49 38.26
N SER A 271 -36.60 17.51 39.46
CA SER A 271 -37.65 16.68 40.10
C SER A 271 -38.19 15.40 39.43
N ASP A 272 -38.17 14.32 40.24
CA ASP A 272 -39.24 13.36 40.55
C ASP A 272 -40.29 13.00 39.48
N GLY A 273 -40.21 11.75 39.05
CA GLY A 273 -41.28 11.06 38.33
C GLY A 273 -40.90 9.62 38.03
N GLU A 274 -41.33 8.70 38.89
CA GLU A 274 -41.20 7.25 38.68
C GLU A 274 -41.85 6.82 37.35
N ALA A 275 -41.05 6.31 36.43
CA ALA A 275 -41.52 5.52 35.30
C ALA A 275 -40.53 4.39 35.01
N LYS A 276 -40.98 3.18 35.34
CA LYS A 276 -40.31 1.90 35.11
C LYS A 276 -40.35 1.61 33.60
N VAL A 277 -39.20 1.67 32.92
CA VAL A 277 -39.05 1.21 31.53
C VAL A 277 -37.92 0.19 31.49
N GLU A 278 -38.28 -1.07 31.24
CA GLU A 278 -37.33 -2.14 30.91
C GLU A 278 -36.74 -1.88 29.53
N TYR A 279 -35.43 -1.66 29.46
CA TYR A 279 -34.66 -1.76 28.22
C TYR A 279 -33.83 -3.05 28.26
N GLY A 280 -34.04 -3.88 27.24
CA GLY A 280 -33.42 -5.19 27.07
C GLY A 280 -31.91 -5.15 26.86
N ASP A 281 -31.28 -6.21 27.37
CA ASP A 281 -29.85 -6.51 27.38
C ASP A 281 -29.16 -6.42 26.01
N ASN A 282 -28.27 -5.42 25.85
CA ASN A 282 -27.22 -5.42 24.82
C ASN A 282 -25.86 -5.96 25.32
N ASN A 283 -25.82 -6.58 26.51
CA ASN A 283 -24.60 -7.15 27.11
C ASN A 283 -24.19 -8.52 26.53
N ASN A 284 -24.97 -9.10 25.62
CA ASN A 284 -24.73 -10.47 25.15
C ASN A 284 -23.57 -10.61 24.14
N VAL A 285 -23.13 -9.52 23.51
CA VAL A 285 -22.03 -9.54 22.52
C VAL A 285 -20.66 -9.51 23.20
N ALA A 286 -20.45 -8.66 24.21
CA ALA A 286 -19.20 -8.61 24.98
C ALA A 286 -18.97 -9.90 25.82
N VAL A 287 -20.04 -10.50 26.33
CA VAL A 287 -19.99 -11.79 27.05
C VAL A 287 -19.73 -12.97 26.09
N ARG A 288 -20.18 -12.89 24.82
CA ARG A 288 -19.86 -13.91 23.80
C ARG A 288 -18.40 -13.83 23.32
N ILE A 289 -17.85 -12.64 23.10
CA ILE A 289 -16.44 -12.48 22.69
C ILE A 289 -15.50 -13.00 23.79
N SER A 290 -15.78 -12.71 25.06
CA SER A 290 -14.99 -13.24 26.19
C SER A 290 -15.14 -14.75 26.41
N LYS A 291 -16.31 -15.34 26.07
CA LYS A 291 -16.49 -16.81 26.09
C LYS A 291 -15.79 -17.52 24.93
N ILE A 292 -15.75 -16.92 23.74
CA ILE A 292 -15.04 -17.48 22.56
C ILE A 292 -13.53 -17.46 22.80
N ALA A 293 -12.98 -16.37 23.37
CA ALA A 293 -11.57 -16.31 23.77
C ALA A 293 -11.20 -17.39 24.82
N LYS A 294 -12.11 -17.71 25.74
CA LYS A 294 -11.89 -18.75 26.77
C LYS A 294 -12.02 -20.19 26.25
N HIS A 295 -12.81 -20.44 25.20
CA HIS A 295 -12.98 -21.80 24.66
C HIS A 295 -11.92 -22.19 23.62
N SER A 296 -11.25 -21.21 23.00
CA SER A 296 -10.15 -21.51 22.07
C SER A 296 -8.79 -21.74 22.76
N SER A 297 -8.69 -21.53 24.07
CA SER A 297 -7.47 -21.65 24.87
C SER A 297 -7.16 -23.08 25.38
N LYS A 298 -8.07 -24.04 25.23
CA LYS A 298 -7.87 -25.42 25.71
C LYS A 298 -7.31 -26.35 24.62
N LYS A 299 -6.06 -26.09 24.19
CA LYS A 299 -5.03 -27.06 23.74
C LYS A 299 -4.00 -26.33 22.88
N GLY A 300 -2.98 -25.78 23.53
CA GLY A 300 -1.83 -25.16 22.89
C GLY A 300 -1.25 -24.10 23.81
N SER A 301 -0.11 -24.38 24.42
CA SER A 301 0.63 -23.42 25.25
C SER A 301 1.29 -22.32 24.41
N SER A 302 0.52 -21.52 23.64
CA SER A 302 1.06 -20.26 23.13
C SER A 302 1.12 -19.31 24.32
N LYS A 303 2.33 -19.11 24.85
CA LYS A 303 2.59 -18.07 25.84
C LYS A 303 2.23 -16.73 25.19
N ASP A 304 1.34 -15.98 25.82
CA ASP A 304 1.06 -14.61 25.41
C ASP A 304 2.31 -13.77 25.69
N MET A 305 2.85 -13.12 24.66
CA MET A 305 4.01 -12.23 24.80
C MET A 305 3.69 -11.10 25.78
N PRO A 306 4.53 -10.84 26.79
CA PRO A 306 4.25 -9.84 27.81
C PRO A 306 4.06 -8.46 27.16
N SER A 307 2.96 -7.79 27.50
CA SER A 307 2.77 -6.40 27.09
C SER A 307 3.93 -5.57 27.63
N THR A 308 4.47 -4.66 26.81
CA THR A 308 5.65 -3.81 27.09
C THR A 308 5.45 -2.76 28.22
N LYS A 309 4.74 -3.12 29.28
CA LYS A 309 4.73 -2.40 30.56
C LYS A 309 5.99 -2.66 31.37
N GLU A 310 6.74 -3.71 31.05
CA GLU A 310 8.01 -4.03 31.71
C GLU A 310 9.12 -3.11 31.22
N PRO A 311 10.07 -2.73 32.10
CA PRO A 311 11.20 -1.89 31.72
C PRO A 311 12.01 -2.60 30.65
N CYS A 312 12.37 -1.87 29.58
CA CYS A 312 13.31 -2.35 28.58
C CYS A 312 14.68 -1.68 28.71
N TRP A 313 15.69 -2.40 28.25
CA TRP A 313 17.09 -2.06 28.44
C TRP A 313 17.71 -1.74 27.09
N GLY A 314 18.09 -0.48 26.88
CA GLY A 314 18.59 -0.02 25.59
C GLY A 314 20.10 0.14 25.56
N LEU A 315 20.67 0.15 24.37
CA LEU A 315 21.99 0.69 24.08
C LEU A 315 21.90 1.61 22.86
N GLU A 316 22.78 2.59 22.79
CA GLU A 316 22.98 3.45 21.63
C GLU A 316 24.43 3.33 21.14
N CYS A 317 24.61 3.08 19.85
CA CYS A 317 25.93 2.91 19.23
C CYS A 317 25.92 3.42 17.79
N LEU A 318 27.09 3.52 17.17
CA LEU A 318 27.19 3.77 15.74
C LEU A 318 26.50 2.63 14.95
N GLN A 319 25.68 3.00 13.97
CA GLN A 319 24.98 2.05 13.11
C GLN A 319 25.96 1.21 12.29
N SER A 320 27.09 1.78 11.86
CA SER A 320 28.18 1.06 11.19
C SER A 320 28.81 0.02 12.12
N LEU A 321 29.11 0.39 13.37
CA LEU A 321 29.64 -0.51 14.39
C LEU A 321 28.68 -1.67 14.68
N PHE A 322 27.39 -1.40 14.81
CA PHE A 322 26.36 -2.44 14.98
C PHE A 322 26.29 -3.37 13.77
N TRP A 323 26.25 -2.80 12.56
CA TRP A 323 26.18 -3.57 11.32
C TRP A 323 27.37 -4.51 11.17
N GLU A 324 28.60 -4.01 11.36
CA GLU A 324 29.81 -4.82 11.26
C GLU A 324 29.94 -5.83 12.42
N GLY A 325 29.72 -5.36 13.65
CA GLY A 325 29.96 -6.14 14.88
C GLY A 325 28.89 -7.18 15.17
N ILE A 326 27.65 -7.00 14.72
CA ILE A 326 26.52 -7.90 14.99
C ILE A 326 26.02 -8.58 13.73
N VAL A 327 25.79 -7.84 12.63
CA VAL A 327 25.13 -8.41 11.44
C VAL A 327 26.13 -9.08 10.51
N ARG A 328 27.23 -8.41 10.11
CA ARG A 328 28.21 -8.99 9.17
C ARG A 328 29.01 -10.13 9.79
N SER A 329 29.39 -10.01 11.06
CA SER A 329 30.20 -10.98 11.79
C SER A 329 29.50 -12.32 12.10
N ARG A 330 28.17 -12.42 11.93
CA ARG A 330 27.36 -13.59 12.30
C ARG A 330 26.46 -14.07 11.17
N PRO A 331 26.11 -15.36 11.11
CA PRO A 331 25.24 -15.88 10.07
C PRO A 331 23.83 -15.26 10.13
N VAL A 332 23.31 -14.87 8.98
CA VAL A 332 21.95 -14.36 8.73
C VAL A 332 21.08 -15.38 8.00
N GLY A 333 21.62 -16.54 7.63
CA GLY A 333 20.89 -17.66 7.00
C GLY A 333 19.53 -17.96 7.62
N ARG A 334 18.47 -17.94 6.79
CA ARG A 334 17.09 -18.34 7.14
C ARG A 334 16.60 -19.41 6.16
N PRO A 335 16.81 -20.70 6.44
CA PRO A 335 16.31 -21.76 5.58
C PRO A 335 14.79 -21.68 5.42
N ALA A 336 14.30 -21.81 4.19
CA ALA A 336 12.87 -21.92 3.92
C ALA A 336 12.28 -23.06 4.76
N GLY A 337 11.14 -22.82 5.41
CA GLY A 337 10.56 -23.80 6.33
C GLY A 337 10.92 -23.61 7.81
N SER A 338 12.02 -22.93 8.11
CA SER A 338 12.48 -22.74 9.50
C SER A 338 11.61 -21.77 10.31
N ASP A 339 11.75 -21.78 11.63
CA ASP A 339 11.05 -20.83 12.53
C ASP A 339 11.48 -19.37 12.34
N LEU A 340 12.56 -19.14 11.59
CA LEU A 340 13.09 -17.82 11.25
C LEU A 340 12.76 -17.41 9.81
N ASP A 341 12.00 -18.23 9.10
CA ASP A 341 11.60 -18.03 7.72
C ASP A 341 10.67 -16.82 7.58
N THR A 342 11.14 -15.83 6.83
CA THR A 342 10.37 -14.66 6.40
C THR A 342 9.55 -14.94 5.14
N GLY A 343 9.81 -16.08 4.50
CA GLY A 343 9.22 -16.54 3.26
C GLY A 343 9.42 -15.54 2.12
N ARG A 344 10.58 -14.89 2.11
CA ARG A 344 11.01 -13.91 1.13
C ARG A 344 12.47 -14.16 0.77
N PRO A 345 12.85 -14.04 -0.52
CA PRO A 345 14.25 -13.99 -0.89
C PRO A 345 14.95 -12.75 -0.28
N SER A 346 16.27 -12.74 -0.32
CA SER A 346 17.07 -11.63 0.19
C SER A 346 16.85 -10.45 -0.73
N GLU A 347 16.74 -9.27 -0.14
CA GLU A 347 16.73 -8.04 -0.91
C GLU A 347 17.57 -6.99 -0.19
N PRO A 348 18.85 -6.84 -0.57
CA PRO A 348 19.74 -5.84 0.00
C PRO A 348 19.16 -4.43 -0.08
N ALA A 349 18.40 -4.12 -1.14
CA ALA A 349 17.73 -2.84 -1.30
C ALA A 349 16.74 -2.52 -0.17
N PHE A 350 16.02 -3.52 0.36
CA PHE A 350 15.08 -3.30 1.45
C PHE A 350 15.79 -3.12 2.78
N GLN A 351 16.94 -3.79 2.96
CA GLN A 351 17.81 -3.51 4.09
C GLN A 351 18.34 -2.07 4.04
N ASP A 352 18.80 -1.60 2.88
CA ASP A 352 19.22 -0.21 2.67
C ASP A 352 18.11 0.78 3.02
N MET A 353 16.89 0.49 2.57
CA MET A 353 15.73 1.32 2.86
C MET A 353 15.50 1.35 4.36
N ASN A 354 15.43 0.21 5.05
CA ASN A 354 15.23 0.18 6.50
C ASN A 354 16.33 0.91 7.29
N LEU A 355 17.59 0.81 6.86
CA LEU A 355 18.69 1.55 7.50
C LEU A 355 18.57 3.07 7.31
N ARG A 356 17.97 3.53 6.21
CA ARG A 356 17.74 4.95 5.89
C ARG A 356 16.43 5.51 6.44
N THR A 357 15.38 4.71 6.43
CA THR A 357 14.01 5.10 6.76
C THR A 357 13.91 5.70 8.15
N VAL A 358 14.58 5.12 9.13
CA VAL A 358 14.47 5.54 10.53
C VAL A 358 15.26 6.83 10.81
N ARG A 359 15.60 7.60 9.77
CA ARG A 359 16.31 8.88 9.83
C ARG A 359 15.43 10.09 9.48
N ILE A 360 14.18 9.87 9.04
CA ILE A 360 13.30 10.96 8.59
C ILE A 360 12.65 11.63 9.80
N ALA A 361 12.88 12.94 9.94
CA ALA A 361 12.26 13.73 10.99
C ALA A 361 10.75 13.85 10.82
N PRO A 362 9.96 13.93 11.91
CA PRO A 362 8.63 14.51 11.79
C PRO A 362 8.85 15.91 11.23
N ALA A 363 8.25 16.16 10.07
CA ALA A 363 8.00 17.52 9.65
C ALA A 363 7.31 18.18 10.83
N SER A 364 8.04 19.10 11.48
CA SER A 364 7.44 20.00 12.46
C SER A 364 6.10 20.45 11.91
N SER A 365 5.07 20.30 12.73
CA SER A 365 3.69 20.73 12.50
C SER A 365 3.58 21.89 11.51
N SER A 366 2.96 21.62 10.35
CA SER A 366 2.17 22.56 9.55
C SER A 366 2.45 24.07 9.76
N ALA A 367 3.38 24.63 9.00
CA ALA A 367 3.34 26.03 8.58
C ALA A 367 3.99 26.18 7.19
N PRO A 368 3.40 26.94 6.26
CA PRO A 368 3.99 27.15 4.94
C PRO A 368 5.22 28.04 5.05
N ALA A 369 6.30 27.63 4.38
CA ALA A 369 7.54 28.40 4.29
C ALA A 369 7.32 29.68 3.46
N SER A 370 7.25 30.82 4.14
CA SER A 370 7.51 32.13 3.54
C SER A 370 8.64 32.84 4.32
N ALA A 371 9.77 33.03 3.61
CA ALA A 371 10.78 34.08 3.77
C ALA A 371 11.22 34.52 5.18
N SER A 372 12.44 34.17 5.58
CA SER A 372 13.62 35.07 5.52
C SER A 372 14.78 34.45 6.27
N ALA A 373 15.95 34.44 5.64
CA ALA A 373 17.20 34.02 6.25
C ALA A 373 17.85 35.22 6.93
N SER A 374 18.02 35.17 8.24
CA SER A 374 19.08 35.91 8.94
C SER A 374 19.54 35.12 10.15
N SER A 375 20.82 35.29 10.46
CA SER A 375 21.71 34.36 11.13
C SER A 375 21.62 34.36 12.67
N SER A 376 22.24 33.31 13.23
CA SER A 376 22.96 33.30 14.52
C SER A 376 22.25 32.70 15.75
N SER A 377 22.70 31.49 16.08
CA SER A 377 22.92 30.92 17.42
C SER A 377 21.77 30.87 18.44
N ARG A 378 21.20 29.68 18.65
CA ARG A 378 21.22 28.96 19.93
C ARG A 378 20.57 27.58 19.78
N GLY A 379 21.26 26.58 20.30
CA GLY A 379 21.02 25.16 20.04
C GLY A 379 19.62 24.68 20.38
N GLU A 380 18.97 24.08 19.39
CA GLU A 380 17.96 23.06 19.60
C GLU A 380 18.62 21.69 19.41
N PRO A 381 18.27 20.68 20.23
CA PRO A 381 18.78 19.34 20.00
C PRO A 381 18.19 18.85 18.68
N ALA A 382 19.03 18.68 17.67
CA ALA A 382 18.68 17.88 16.51
C ALA A 382 18.33 16.50 17.05
N VAL A 383 17.03 16.20 17.18
CA VAL A 383 16.58 14.86 17.52
C VAL A 383 17.00 13.99 16.34
N THR A 384 18.14 13.34 16.48
CA THR A 384 18.66 12.40 15.50
C THR A 384 17.73 11.19 15.52
N HIS A 385 16.88 11.10 14.51
CA HIS A 385 16.07 9.92 14.26
C HIS A 385 17.00 8.72 14.13
N THR A 386 16.83 7.80 15.05
CA THR A 386 17.79 6.74 15.35
C THR A 386 17.13 5.42 14.99
N THR A 387 17.75 4.58 14.16
CA THR A 387 17.20 3.24 13.87
C THR A 387 16.94 2.49 15.17
N VAL A 388 15.69 2.10 15.41
CA VAL A 388 15.28 1.39 16.61
C VAL A 388 15.08 -0.08 16.31
N VAL A 389 15.80 -0.91 17.04
CA VAL A 389 15.74 -2.36 16.94
C VAL A 389 15.33 -2.93 18.30
N TRP A 390 14.54 -3.99 18.29
CA TRP A 390 14.07 -4.67 19.48
C TRP A 390 14.45 -6.15 19.44
N GLN A 391 14.95 -6.67 20.56
CA GLN A 391 15.11 -8.09 20.79
C GLN A 391 14.09 -8.59 21.83
N PRO A 392 13.14 -9.47 21.46
CA PRO A 392 12.12 -9.95 22.37
C PRO A 392 12.71 -10.87 23.46
N GLU A 393 12.20 -10.73 24.69
CA GLU A 393 12.59 -11.56 25.84
C GLU A 393 12.36 -13.06 25.60
N GLU A 394 11.29 -13.39 24.88
CA GLU A 394 10.90 -14.76 24.55
C GLU A 394 11.90 -15.48 23.64
N ALA A 395 12.87 -14.76 23.07
CA ALA A 395 14.08 -15.35 22.53
C ALA A 395 14.95 -16.00 23.64
N GLY A 396 14.41 -16.29 24.83
CA GLY A 396 15.03 -16.51 26.14
C GLY A 396 16.03 -17.66 26.29
N ASN A 397 16.51 -18.25 25.19
CA ASN A 397 17.68 -19.12 25.15
C ASN A 397 18.60 -18.86 23.94
N ARG A 398 18.35 -17.78 23.19
CA ARG A 398 19.09 -17.39 21.99
C ARG A 398 20.16 -16.38 22.35
N ASP A 399 21.21 -16.36 21.53
CA ASP A 399 22.29 -15.39 21.64
C ASP A 399 21.71 -13.97 21.47
N PRO A 400 21.87 -13.05 22.44
CA PRO A 400 21.39 -11.67 22.31
C PRO A 400 22.02 -10.93 21.12
N LEU A 401 23.09 -11.50 20.58
CA LEU A 401 23.80 -10.99 19.43
C LEU A 401 23.36 -11.67 18.11
N ASP A 402 22.39 -12.59 18.12
CA ASP A 402 21.89 -13.24 16.90
C ASP A 402 21.07 -12.24 16.05
N PRO A 403 21.59 -11.78 14.90
CA PRO A 403 20.93 -10.77 14.09
C PRO A 403 19.59 -11.23 13.52
N ARG A 404 19.34 -12.55 13.46
CA ARG A 404 18.11 -13.11 12.89
C ARG A 404 16.89 -12.91 13.78
N THR A 405 17.12 -12.65 15.08
CA THR A 405 16.09 -12.47 16.11
C THR A 405 15.69 -11.01 16.35
N LEU A 406 16.45 -10.09 15.78
CA LEU A 406 16.23 -8.67 15.90
C LEU A 406 14.98 -8.26 15.09
N LEU A 407 14.14 -7.43 15.67
CA LEU A 407 12.93 -6.87 15.08
C LEU A 407 13.10 -5.38 14.82
N VAL A 408 12.51 -4.87 13.74
CA VAL A 408 12.31 -3.42 13.60
C VAL A 408 11.36 -2.97 14.69
N ALA A 409 11.62 -1.82 15.31
CA ALA A 409 10.76 -1.23 16.31
C ALA A 409 10.58 0.27 16.10
N TYR A 410 9.55 0.83 16.72
CA TYR A 410 9.38 2.26 16.87
C TYR A 410 9.51 2.67 18.33
N GLU A 411 10.11 3.83 18.54
CA GLU A 411 10.15 4.52 19.81
C GLU A 411 9.03 5.57 19.81
N GLU A 412 7.86 5.22 20.34
CA GLU A 412 6.67 6.06 20.31
C GLU A 412 6.06 6.21 21.71
N ARG A 413 5.76 7.45 22.10
CA ARG A 413 5.06 7.78 23.36
C ARG A 413 5.71 7.16 24.61
N GLY A 414 7.05 7.16 24.65
CA GLY A 414 7.81 6.59 25.76
C GLY A 414 7.75 5.06 25.83
N ARG A 415 7.39 4.38 24.74
CA ARG A 415 7.42 2.92 24.59
C ARG A 415 8.26 2.52 23.39
N VAL A 416 8.92 1.37 23.49
CA VAL A 416 9.50 0.69 22.33
C VAL A 416 8.54 -0.39 21.89
N LEU A 417 8.03 -0.27 20.67
CA LEU A 417 7.05 -1.19 20.11
C LEU A 417 7.65 -1.88 18.89
N PRO A 418 7.78 -3.22 18.90
CA PRO A 418 8.16 -3.94 17.69
C PRO A 418 7.11 -3.72 16.59
N VAL A 419 7.60 -3.73 15.35
CA VAL A 419 6.81 -3.47 14.15
C VAL A 419 6.25 -4.79 13.59
N VAL A 420 4.98 -4.77 13.20
CA VAL A 420 4.28 -5.86 12.49
C VAL A 420 3.71 -5.34 11.17
N SER A 421 3.24 -6.20 10.27
CA SER A 421 2.52 -5.73 9.08
C SER A 421 1.26 -4.95 9.48
N ASP A 422 1.09 -3.77 8.90
CA ASP A 422 -0.13 -2.97 8.99
C ASP A 422 -1.23 -3.52 8.05
N PHE A 423 -2.38 -2.87 8.05
CA PHE A 423 -3.48 -3.15 7.14
C PHE A 423 -3.48 -2.18 5.96
N ASP A 424 -3.12 -2.70 4.79
CA ASP A 424 -3.27 -1.96 3.54
C ASP A 424 -4.74 -2.00 3.10
N CYS A 425 -5.42 -0.86 3.22
CA CYS A 425 -6.80 -0.76 2.78
C CYS A 425 -6.88 -0.93 1.26
N PHE A 426 -7.66 -1.90 0.79
CA PHE A 426 -7.87 -2.13 -0.63
C PHE A 426 -9.08 -1.34 -1.13
N ILE A 427 -10.24 -1.55 -0.51
CA ILE A 427 -11.52 -0.91 -0.84
C ILE A 427 -12.32 -0.62 0.44
N VAL A 428 -12.98 0.53 0.48
CA VAL A 428 -14.07 0.82 1.43
C VAL A 428 -15.36 0.97 0.64
N GLY A 429 -16.36 0.15 0.95
CA GLY A 429 -17.67 0.23 0.32
C GLY A 429 -18.76 0.58 1.32
N THR A 430 -19.68 1.43 0.91
CA THR A 430 -20.74 1.95 1.78
C THR A 430 -22.09 1.90 1.09
N ARG A 431 -23.15 1.75 1.88
CA ARG A 431 -24.54 1.86 1.43
C ARG A 431 -25.22 2.98 2.21
N GLY A 432 -25.92 3.85 1.50
CA GLY A 432 -26.64 4.98 2.10
C GLY A 432 -25.74 6.13 2.57
N VAL A 433 -24.46 6.14 2.21
CA VAL A 433 -23.54 7.24 2.48
C VAL A 433 -23.39 8.11 1.22
N PRO A 434 -23.67 9.41 1.28
CA PRO A 434 -23.46 10.30 0.15
C PRO A 434 -21.97 10.66 0.00
N TYR A 435 -21.45 10.58 -1.23
CA TYR A 435 -20.13 11.08 -1.60
C TYR A 435 -20.27 12.42 -2.33
N ASP A 436 -20.68 13.46 -1.60
CA ASP A 436 -21.01 14.78 -2.15
C ASP A 436 -19.79 15.69 -2.38
N ARG A 437 -18.63 15.30 -1.84
CA ARG A 437 -17.36 16.00 -2.03
C ARG A 437 -16.60 15.39 -3.21
N PRO A 438 -16.54 16.05 -4.38
CA PRO A 438 -15.90 15.49 -5.56
C PRO A 438 -14.39 15.25 -5.37
N LEU A 439 -13.80 14.42 -6.22
CA LEU A 439 -12.35 14.35 -6.33
C LEU A 439 -11.77 15.74 -6.69
N PRO A 440 -10.64 16.15 -6.07
CA PRO A 440 -9.94 17.35 -6.50
C PRO A 440 -9.58 17.28 -8.00
N MET A 441 -9.67 18.41 -8.72
CA MET A 441 -9.44 18.44 -10.18
C MET A 441 -8.06 17.92 -10.58
N GLU A 442 -7.04 18.16 -9.76
CA GLU A 442 -5.70 17.61 -9.95
C GLU A 442 -5.70 16.07 -9.91
N GLN A 443 -6.46 15.46 -8.98
CA GLN A 443 -6.61 14.00 -8.91
C GLN A 443 -7.42 13.45 -10.08
N VAL A 444 -8.42 14.19 -10.59
CA VAL A 444 -9.15 13.82 -11.81
C VAL A 444 -8.21 13.86 -13.04
N GLY A 445 -7.31 14.83 -13.09
CA GLY A 445 -6.24 14.89 -14.10
C GLY A 445 -5.30 13.69 -14.00
N LEU A 446 -4.85 13.35 -12.79
CA LEU A 446 -3.99 12.18 -12.54
C LEU A 446 -4.70 10.88 -12.90
N LEU A 447 -6.00 10.74 -12.60
CA LEU A 447 -6.83 9.60 -12.97
C LEU A 447 -6.87 9.42 -14.50
N ASN A 448 -7.16 10.48 -15.26
CA ASN A 448 -7.14 10.44 -16.72
C ASN A 448 -5.75 10.09 -17.27
N TRP A 449 -4.71 10.71 -16.71
CA TRP A 449 -3.33 10.39 -17.07
C TRP A 449 -3.03 8.90 -16.82
N SER A 450 -3.47 8.34 -15.69
CA SER A 450 -3.28 6.93 -15.37
C SER A 450 -3.98 6.03 -16.38
N VAL A 451 -5.23 6.32 -16.76
CA VAL A 451 -5.97 5.56 -17.79
C VAL A 451 -5.24 5.59 -19.13
N ASP A 452 -4.77 6.77 -19.56
CA ASP A 452 -4.06 6.92 -20.82
C ASP A 452 -2.75 6.11 -20.82
N ARG A 453 -2.00 6.10 -19.70
CA ARG A 453 -0.75 5.33 -19.58
C ARG A 453 -0.99 3.83 -19.51
N VAL A 454 -2.04 3.37 -18.81
CA VAL A 454 -2.45 1.96 -18.82
C VAL A 454 -2.76 1.52 -20.26
N GLY A 455 -3.57 2.31 -20.99
CA GLY A 455 -3.90 2.02 -22.39
C GLY A 455 -2.66 1.90 -23.28
N GLY A 456 -1.69 2.81 -23.14
CA GLY A 456 -0.44 2.76 -23.91
C GLY A 456 0.44 1.55 -23.58
N ILE A 457 0.40 1.03 -22.35
CA ILE A 457 1.09 -0.23 -22.00
C ILE A 457 0.43 -1.41 -22.71
N LEU A 458 -0.91 -1.46 -22.71
CA LEU A 458 -1.67 -2.53 -23.37
C LEU A 458 -1.45 -2.52 -24.88
N ASP A 459 -1.43 -1.34 -25.51
CA ASP A 459 -1.10 -1.17 -26.93
C ASP A 459 0.28 -1.73 -27.27
N ALA A 460 1.30 -1.34 -26.50
CA ALA A 460 2.66 -1.81 -26.71
C ALA A 460 2.80 -3.33 -26.47
N GLN A 461 2.06 -3.91 -25.52
CA GLN A 461 2.06 -5.36 -25.29
C GLN A 461 1.39 -6.11 -26.45
N ALA A 462 0.25 -5.61 -26.94
CA ALA A 462 -0.44 -6.20 -28.09
C ALA A 462 0.45 -6.20 -29.35
N GLU A 463 1.17 -5.10 -29.60
CA GLU A 463 2.11 -4.98 -30.71
C GLU A 463 3.26 -5.99 -30.61
N ARG A 464 3.95 -6.07 -29.46
CA ARG A 464 5.03 -7.06 -29.24
C ARG A 464 4.56 -8.49 -29.47
N ARG A 465 3.36 -8.83 -29.01
CA ARG A 465 2.80 -10.18 -29.21
C ARG A 465 2.50 -10.46 -30.67
N ARG A 466 1.92 -9.51 -31.40
CA ARG A 466 1.70 -9.64 -32.84
C ARG A 466 3.03 -9.86 -33.58
N GLU A 467 4.06 -9.08 -33.29
CA GLU A 467 5.39 -9.24 -33.89
C GLU A 467 6.00 -10.61 -33.58
N ARG A 468 5.83 -11.11 -32.35
CA ARG A 468 6.27 -12.46 -31.94
C ARG A 468 5.52 -13.55 -32.72
N GLU A 469 4.20 -13.43 -32.86
CA GLU A 469 3.38 -14.37 -33.64
C GLU A 469 3.76 -14.36 -35.12
N GLU A 470 3.97 -13.20 -35.72
CA GLU A 470 4.44 -13.05 -37.10
C GLU A 470 5.84 -13.68 -37.29
N ARG A 471 6.76 -13.48 -36.34
CA ARG A 471 8.08 -14.13 -36.36
C ARG A 471 7.97 -15.65 -36.26
N LYS A 472 7.07 -16.17 -35.42
CA LYS A 472 6.79 -17.62 -35.31
C LYS A 472 6.24 -18.18 -36.61
N GLN A 473 5.25 -17.53 -37.21
CA GLN A 473 4.67 -17.94 -38.49
C GLN A 473 5.71 -17.91 -39.61
N ARG A 474 6.55 -16.87 -39.66
CA ARG A 474 7.64 -16.79 -40.64
C ARG A 474 8.65 -17.92 -40.48
N ARG A 475 9.07 -18.24 -39.25
CA ARG A 475 9.96 -19.37 -38.96
C ARG A 475 9.34 -20.71 -39.38
N GLN A 476 8.06 -20.93 -39.08
CA GLN A 476 7.34 -22.14 -39.50
C GLN A 476 7.26 -22.25 -41.02
N GLN A 477 6.97 -21.15 -41.72
CA GLN A 477 6.94 -21.12 -43.18
C GLN A 477 8.31 -21.38 -43.80
N GLU A 478 9.38 -20.81 -43.24
CA GLU A 478 10.77 -21.05 -43.67
C GLU A 478 11.17 -22.50 -43.43
N GLY A 479 10.79 -23.10 -42.29
CA GLY A 479 11.00 -24.52 -42.01
C GLY A 479 10.29 -25.45 -42.99
N GLN A 480 9.01 -25.17 -43.29
CA GLN A 480 8.25 -25.91 -44.30
C GLN A 480 8.86 -25.78 -45.71
N ASN A 481 9.30 -24.57 -46.08
CA ASN A 481 9.95 -24.33 -47.36
C ASN A 481 11.30 -25.07 -47.47
N SER A 482 12.09 -25.12 -46.40
CA SER A 482 13.36 -25.86 -46.35
C SER A 482 13.14 -27.37 -46.42
N ALA A 483 12.16 -27.92 -45.68
CA ALA A 483 11.79 -29.33 -45.76
C ALA A 483 11.33 -29.73 -47.17
N LYS A 484 10.53 -28.86 -47.82
CA LYS A 484 10.10 -29.07 -49.21
C LYS A 484 11.28 -29.09 -50.17
N ARG A 485 12.22 -28.15 -50.05
CA ARG A 485 13.45 -28.11 -50.88
C ARG A 485 14.32 -29.36 -50.69
N HIS A 486 14.48 -29.84 -49.47
CA HIS A 486 15.20 -31.09 -49.20
C HIS A 486 14.51 -32.31 -49.83
N SER A 487 13.18 -32.36 -49.83
CA SER A 487 12.45 -33.46 -50.47
C SER A 487 12.53 -33.45 -52.01
N GLU A 488 12.67 -32.26 -52.63
CA GLU A 488 12.75 -32.12 -54.09
C GLU A 488 14.18 -32.36 -54.64
N GLN A 489 15.23 -32.30 -53.80
CA GLN A 489 16.63 -32.41 -54.23
C GLN A 489 17.26 -33.81 -54.09
N LEU A 490 16.54 -34.82 -53.64
CA LEU A 490 17.05 -36.20 -53.55
C LEU A 490 16.72 -37.00 -54.82
N PRO A 491 17.67 -37.23 -55.74
CA PRO A 491 17.46 -38.14 -56.86
C PRO A 491 17.34 -39.58 -56.36
N VAL A 492 16.36 -40.32 -56.90
CA VAL A 492 16.17 -41.75 -56.67
C VAL A 492 17.31 -42.51 -57.37
N THR A 493 18.45 -42.67 -56.69
CA THR A 493 19.48 -43.62 -57.10
C THR A 493 19.52 -44.78 -56.11
N THR A 494 19.00 -45.92 -56.56
CA THR A 494 19.11 -47.22 -55.90
C THR A 494 20.54 -47.74 -56.03
N GLU A 495 21.42 -47.48 -55.06
CA GLU A 495 22.65 -48.26 -54.91
C GLU A 495 23.20 -48.19 -53.47
N GLU A 496 23.97 -49.20 -53.13
CA GLU A 496 24.19 -49.81 -51.83
C GLU A 496 24.96 -48.97 -50.78
N THR A 497 24.46 -49.03 -49.54
CA THR A 497 25.19 -49.24 -48.27
C THR A 497 26.44 -48.38 -47.96
N GLU A 498 26.22 -47.15 -47.45
CA GLU A 498 27.14 -46.52 -46.48
C GLU A 498 26.38 -46.01 -45.24
N PRO A 499 26.97 -46.07 -44.03
CA PRO A 499 26.33 -45.66 -42.79
C PRO A 499 26.07 -44.15 -42.77
N ASN A 500 24.77 -43.81 -42.84
CA ASN A 500 24.24 -42.45 -42.88
C ASN A 500 24.87 -41.56 -41.78
N PRO A 501 25.50 -40.41 -42.10
CA PRO A 501 25.96 -39.48 -41.10
C PRO A 501 24.78 -39.06 -40.22
N LYS A 502 24.99 -39.15 -38.90
CA LYS A 502 23.99 -38.81 -37.89
C LYS A 502 23.43 -37.41 -38.23
N PRO A 503 22.10 -37.24 -38.37
CA PRO A 503 21.52 -35.95 -38.72
C PRO A 503 22.05 -34.90 -37.74
N GLU A 504 22.63 -33.82 -38.27
CA GLU A 504 23.04 -32.69 -37.45
C GLU A 504 21.81 -32.25 -36.63
N PRO A 505 21.95 -32.09 -35.30
CA PRO A 505 20.84 -31.69 -34.46
C PRO A 505 20.31 -30.35 -34.97
N GLU A 506 19.00 -30.28 -35.21
CA GLU A 506 18.35 -29.03 -35.57
C GLU A 506 18.73 -27.94 -34.54
N PRO A 507 19.04 -26.72 -34.98
CA PRO A 507 19.41 -25.65 -34.06
C PRO A 507 18.28 -25.45 -33.06
N GLU A 508 18.59 -25.61 -31.77
CA GLU A 508 17.61 -25.41 -30.70
C GLU A 508 16.97 -24.02 -30.84
N PRO A 509 15.64 -23.91 -30.68
CA PRO A 509 14.97 -22.63 -30.80
C PRO A 509 15.54 -21.66 -29.77
N GLU A 510 16.00 -20.49 -30.23
CA GLU A 510 16.43 -19.41 -29.34
C GLU A 510 15.37 -19.17 -28.26
N PRO A 511 15.75 -19.10 -26.97
CA PRO A 511 14.81 -18.89 -25.89
C PRO A 511 14.08 -17.56 -26.11
N GLU A 512 12.75 -17.59 -26.10
CA GLU A 512 11.94 -16.38 -26.22
C GLU A 512 12.18 -15.49 -25.00
N GLU A 513 12.43 -14.20 -25.22
CA GLU A 513 12.57 -13.25 -24.12
C GLU A 513 11.24 -13.18 -23.33
N PRO A 514 11.28 -13.28 -21.99
CA PRO A 514 10.07 -13.22 -21.18
C PRO A 514 9.38 -11.86 -21.35
N GLU A 515 8.05 -11.83 -21.32
CA GLU A 515 7.33 -10.55 -21.31
C GLU A 515 7.66 -9.75 -20.04
N PRO A 516 7.86 -8.42 -20.14
CA PRO A 516 8.06 -7.58 -18.96
C PRO A 516 6.86 -7.61 -18.02
N SER A 517 7.11 -7.58 -16.70
CA SER A 517 6.06 -7.48 -15.68
C SER A 517 5.36 -6.11 -15.71
N TRP A 518 4.14 -6.05 -15.16
CA TRP A 518 3.38 -4.81 -15.03
C TRP A 518 4.20 -3.72 -14.35
N THR A 519 4.80 -4.04 -13.20
CA THR A 519 5.58 -3.11 -12.39
C THR A 519 6.79 -2.56 -13.16
N SER A 520 7.48 -3.39 -13.94
CA SER A 520 8.60 -2.94 -14.77
C SER A 520 8.15 -1.94 -15.84
N LEU A 521 7.05 -2.24 -16.54
CA LEU A 521 6.48 -1.35 -17.55
C LEU A 521 5.98 -0.04 -16.94
N TRP A 522 5.34 -0.09 -15.77
CA TRP A 522 4.88 1.10 -15.07
C TRP A 522 6.03 1.95 -14.55
N LEU A 523 7.12 1.34 -14.07
CA LEU A 523 8.32 2.06 -13.68
C LEU A 523 8.88 2.87 -14.86
N ASP A 524 8.87 2.32 -16.08
CA ASP A 524 9.31 3.04 -17.26
C ASP A 524 8.36 4.17 -17.67
N VAL A 525 7.05 4.04 -17.39
CA VAL A 525 6.12 5.17 -17.45
C VAL A 525 6.55 6.27 -16.47
N LEU A 526 6.84 5.93 -15.21
CA LEU A 526 7.25 6.92 -14.20
C LEU A 526 8.59 7.58 -14.49
N LYS A 527 9.58 6.85 -15.02
CA LYS A 527 10.86 7.42 -15.48
C LYS A 527 10.64 8.46 -16.58
N ARG A 528 9.79 8.14 -17.57
CA ARG A 528 9.43 9.10 -18.64
C ARG A 528 8.65 10.29 -18.08
N ALA A 529 7.68 10.04 -17.21
CA ALA A 529 6.87 11.05 -16.56
C ALA A 529 7.70 12.05 -15.75
N SER A 530 8.81 11.62 -15.16
CA SER A 530 9.70 12.51 -14.41
C SER A 530 10.40 13.59 -15.24
N SER A 531 10.38 13.44 -16.57
CA SER A 531 10.87 14.45 -17.50
C SER A 531 9.76 15.39 -18.00
N GLU A 532 8.49 15.10 -17.69
CA GLU A 532 7.37 15.98 -18.02
C GLU A 532 7.42 17.28 -17.18
N PRO A 533 6.78 18.38 -17.63
CA PRO A 533 6.66 19.59 -16.84
C PRO A 533 6.04 19.34 -15.47
N LYS A 534 6.44 20.12 -14.45
CA LYS A 534 5.85 20.02 -13.09
C LYS A 534 4.35 20.28 -13.03
N SER A 535 3.78 20.94 -14.05
CA SER A 535 2.34 21.13 -14.22
C SER A 535 1.62 19.90 -14.77
N SER A 536 2.36 18.86 -15.19
CA SER A 536 1.77 17.60 -15.66
C SER A 536 1.00 16.92 -14.53
N PRO A 537 -0.14 16.26 -14.81
CA PRO A 537 -0.86 15.46 -13.83
C PRO A 537 -0.03 14.36 -13.16
N SER A 538 1.08 13.92 -13.77
CA SER A 538 2.01 12.95 -13.18
C SER A 538 2.73 13.46 -11.91
N HIS A 539 2.72 14.77 -11.67
CA HIS A 539 3.41 15.42 -10.55
C HIS A 539 2.47 15.87 -9.42
N VAL A 540 1.22 15.43 -9.42
CA VAL A 540 0.27 15.71 -8.32
C VAL A 540 0.87 15.22 -6.99
N PRO A 541 0.96 16.08 -5.96
CA PRO A 541 1.44 15.68 -4.65
C PRO A 541 0.53 14.63 -4.01
N ILE A 542 1.12 13.60 -3.39
CA ILE A 542 0.36 12.60 -2.65
C ILE A 542 -0.10 13.25 -1.33
N PRO A 543 -1.41 13.33 -1.04
CA PRO A 543 -1.89 13.84 0.25
C PRO A 543 -1.47 12.93 1.41
N ARG A 544 -1.54 13.42 2.66
CA ARG A 544 -1.09 12.68 3.86
C ARG A 544 -1.65 11.25 3.95
N PHE A 545 -2.92 11.08 3.66
CA PHE A 545 -3.60 9.77 3.69
C PHE A 545 -3.82 9.22 2.28
N GLY A 546 -2.97 9.56 1.31
CA GLY A 546 -3.15 9.18 -0.08
C GLY A 546 -4.26 9.94 -0.80
N TYR A 547 -4.51 9.54 -2.04
CA TYR A 547 -5.57 10.11 -2.87
C TYR A 547 -6.96 9.65 -2.41
N GLY A 548 -8.00 10.38 -2.82
CA GLY A 548 -9.36 10.10 -2.41
C GLY A 548 -10.26 11.32 -2.53
N ASP A 549 -11.56 11.05 -2.66
CA ASP A 549 -12.58 12.08 -2.55
C ASP A 549 -12.68 12.60 -1.10
N GLY A 550 -13.34 13.74 -0.90
CA GLY A 550 -13.39 14.37 0.43
C GLY A 550 -14.03 13.51 1.52
N THR A 551 -14.92 12.58 1.16
CA THR A 551 -15.58 11.65 2.09
C THR A 551 -14.65 10.49 2.41
N SER A 552 -14.13 9.80 1.39
CA SER A 552 -13.19 8.68 1.57
C SER A 552 -11.93 9.12 2.33
N TYR A 553 -11.40 10.30 2.00
CA TYR A 553 -10.25 10.88 2.70
C TYR A 553 -10.54 11.13 4.19
N SER A 554 -11.73 11.67 4.51
CA SER A 554 -12.15 11.87 5.90
C SER A 554 -12.35 10.56 6.64
N MET A 555 -12.86 9.52 5.98
CA MET A 555 -13.02 8.18 6.58
C MET A 555 -11.67 7.59 6.95
N MET A 556 -10.70 7.66 6.04
CA MET A 556 -9.35 7.15 6.28
C MET A 556 -8.60 7.97 7.32
N GLY A 557 -8.68 9.31 7.27
CA GLY A 557 -8.04 10.16 8.27
C GLY A 557 -8.51 9.85 9.69
N ARG A 558 -9.83 9.73 9.89
CA ARG A 558 -10.37 9.31 11.19
C ARG A 558 -9.98 7.88 11.58
N ALA A 559 -9.83 6.97 10.60
CA ALA A 559 -9.41 5.60 10.86
C ALA A 559 -7.98 5.56 11.42
N VAL A 560 -7.08 6.31 10.78
CA VAL A 560 -5.69 6.48 11.22
C VAL A 560 -5.62 7.12 12.59
N GLU A 561 -6.41 8.18 12.84
CA GLU A 561 -6.45 8.86 14.14
C GLU A 561 -6.97 7.96 15.27
N ARG A 562 -7.97 7.12 15.01
CA ARG A 562 -8.57 6.26 16.04
C ARG A 562 -7.78 4.97 16.27
N LEU A 563 -7.16 4.42 15.22
CA LEU A 563 -6.35 3.21 15.31
C LEU A 563 -4.91 3.57 15.66
N GLU A 564 -4.72 4.05 16.89
CA GLU A 564 -3.41 4.51 17.41
C GLU A 564 -2.31 3.44 17.38
N CYS A 565 -2.65 2.17 17.18
CA CYS A 565 -1.71 1.06 17.03
C CYS A 565 -1.01 1.01 15.65
N GLY A 566 -1.20 2.03 14.81
CA GLY A 566 -0.58 2.09 13.48
C GLY A 566 -1.12 1.03 12.52
N ALA A 567 -2.29 0.46 12.82
CA ALA A 567 -2.91 -0.57 12.01
C ALA A 567 -3.31 -0.08 10.61
N VAL A 568 -3.61 1.21 10.47
CA VAL A 568 -3.91 1.83 9.17
C VAL A 568 -3.09 3.11 9.09
N ARG A 569 -2.35 3.31 8.01
CA ARG A 569 -1.43 4.45 7.89
C ARG A 569 -1.58 5.28 6.62
N HIS A 570 -2.26 4.74 5.61
CA HIS A 570 -2.52 5.42 4.35
C HIS A 570 -3.94 5.15 3.84
N GLY A 571 -4.28 5.81 2.74
CA GLY A 571 -5.59 5.66 2.08
C GLY A 571 -5.74 4.33 1.35
N ALA A 572 -6.92 4.14 0.76
CA ALA A 572 -7.25 2.91 0.06
C ALA A 572 -6.56 2.81 -1.31
N GLU A 573 -6.11 1.60 -1.66
CA GLU A 573 -5.39 1.30 -2.90
C GLU A 573 -6.23 1.55 -4.17
N CYS A 574 -7.56 1.55 -4.04
CA CYS A 574 -8.47 1.94 -5.12
C CYS A 574 -8.27 3.38 -5.63
N PHE A 575 -7.60 4.24 -4.85
CA PHE A 575 -7.23 5.60 -5.25
C PHE A 575 -5.75 5.74 -5.64
N ASN A 576 -4.94 4.68 -5.60
CA ASN A 576 -3.52 4.75 -5.94
C ASN A 576 -3.29 4.84 -7.46
N TYR A 577 -3.50 6.02 -8.03
CA TYR A 577 -3.35 6.28 -9.47
C TYR A 577 -1.90 6.50 -9.91
N LYS A 578 -1.02 6.84 -8.97
CA LYS A 578 0.38 7.14 -9.28
C LYS A 578 1.21 5.86 -9.43
N PHE A 579 0.93 4.86 -8.60
CA PHE A 579 1.57 3.56 -8.66
C PHE A 579 0.53 2.44 -8.51
N PRO A 580 -0.36 2.23 -9.49
CA PRO A 580 -1.35 1.19 -9.44
C PRO A 580 -0.70 -0.19 -9.39
N GLN A 581 -0.96 -0.93 -8.31
CA GLN A 581 -0.31 -2.21 -8.04
C GLN A 581 -1.07 -3.42 -8.62
N GLU A 582 -0.40 -4.57 -8.64
CA GLU A 582 -1.03 -5.85 -8.97
C GLU A 582 -2.02 -6.30 -7.86
N ILE A 583 -3.06 -7.01 -8.30
CA ILE A 583 -4.11 -7.54 -7.42
C ILE A 583 -3.59 -8.80 -6.73
N ASP A 584 -3.73 -8.87 -5.41
CA ASP A 584 -3.35 -10.04 -4.61
C ASP A 584 -4.28 -11.23 -4.88
N HIS A 585 -3.82 -12.43 -4.57
CA HIS A 585 -4.63 -13.65 -4.72
C HIS A 585 -5.68 -13.83 -3.61
N GLN A 586 -5.52 -13.13 -2.49
CA GLN A 586 -6.38 -13.25 -1.31
C GLN A 586 -6.59 -11.87 -0.67
N PHE A 587 -7.73 -11.69 -0.01
CA PHE A 587 -8.11 -10.45 0.69
C PHE A 587 -8.82 -10.77 2.01
N LEU A 588 -8.67 -9.88 2.98
CA LEU A 588 -9.47 -9.89 4.20
C LEU A 588 -10.68 -8.97 4.00
N VAL A 589 -11.88 -9.54 3.96
CA VAL A 589 -13.14 -8.78 3.91
C VAL A 589 -13.71 -8.69 5.31
N VAL A 590 -14.10 -7.49 5.71
CA VAL A 590 -14.78 -7.21 6.98
C VAL A 590 -16.15 -6.59 6.67
N SER A 591 -17.22 -7.26 7.06
CA SER A 591 -18.61 -6.78 6.94
C SER A 591 -19.52 -7.47 7.95
N ASP A 592 -20.46 -6.71 8.50
CA ASP A 592 -21.55 -7.18 9.35
C ASP A 592 -22.56 -8.07 8.59
N THR A 593 -22.58 -7.98 7.27
CA THR A 593 -23.43 -8.79 6.40
C THR A 593 -22.81 -10.12 5.96
N LEU A 594 -21.57 -10.43 6.38
CA LEU A 594 -20.96 -11.71 6.08
C LEU A 594 -21.65 -12.84 6.84
N PRO A 595 -21.83 -14.02 6.21
CA PRO A 595 -22.34 -15.18 6.91
C PRO A 595 -21.31 -15.69 7.92
N GLY A 596 -21.76 -16.06 9.12
CA GLY A 596 -20.92 -16.68 10.14
C GLY A 596 -20.90 -15.93 11.47
N PRO A 597 -20.16 -16.44 12.47
CA PRO A 597 -20.14 -15.89 13.82
C PRO A 597 -19.23 -14.67 13.97
N VAL A 598 -18.35 -14.42 13.00
CA VAL A 598 -17.39 -13.30 13.01
C VAL A 598 -17.61 -12.41 11.80
N PRO A 599 -17.46 -11.08 11.93
CA PRO A 599 -17.77 -10.13 10.85
C PRO A 599 -16.62 -9.98 9.84
N TRP A 600 -15.81 -11.02 9.64
CA TRP A 600 -14.69 -11.01 8.71
C TRP A 600 -14.39 -12.39 8.13
N LYS A 601 -13.85 -12.43 6.91
CA LYS A 601 -13.48 -13.65 6.18
C LYS A 601 -12.34 -13.35 5.21
N TYR A 602 -11.37 -14.27 5.09
CA TYR A 602 -10.44 -14.26 3.95
C TYR A 602 -11.11 -14.87 2.72
N VAL A 603 -11.00 -14.18 1.59
CA VAL A 603 -11.56 -14.59 0.30
C VAL A 603 -10.47 -14.53 -0.76
N SER A 604 -10.53 -15.41 -1.74
CA SER A 604 -9.72 -15.32 -2.95
C SER A 604 -10.12 -14.13 -3.83
N GLU A 605 -9.29 -13.75 -4.79
CA GLU A 605 -9.60 -12.69 -5.76
C GLU A 605 -10.93 -12.94 -6.52
N PRO A 606 -11.22 -14.15 -7.04
CA PRO A 606 -12.49 -14.39 -7.74
C PRO A 606 -13.70 -14.29 -6.79
N GLU A 607 -13.58 -14.82 -5.57
CA GLU A 607 -14.61 -14.70 -4.53
C GLU A 607 -14.83 -13.23 -4.13
N LEU A 608 -13.77 -12.42 -4.09
CA LEU A 608 -13.88 -10.98 -3.83
C LEU A 608 -14.69 -10.30 -4.93
N ARG A 609 -14.38 -10.55 -6.21
CA ARG A 609 -15.14 -9.97 -7.33
C ARG A 609 -16.62 -10.34 -7.28
N GLU A 610 -16.94 -11.61 -6.99
CA GLU A 610 -18.32 -12.06 -6.82
C GLU A 610 -19.02 -11.32 -5.68
N LEU A 611 -18.34 -11.20 -4.53
CA LEU A 611 -18.85 -10.47 -3.37
C LEU A 611 -19.09 -8.99 -3.70
N LEU A 612 -18.14 -8.32 -4.35
CA LEU A 612 -18.25 -6.91 -4.75
C LEU A 612 -19.41 -6.70 -5.73
N ALA A 613 -19.55 -7.59 -6.71
CA ALA A 613 -20.66 -7.55 -7.66
C ALA A 613 -22.02 -7.73 -6.95
N LYS A 614 -22.10 -8.63 -5.97
CA LYS A 614 -23.29 -8.78 -5.13
C LYS A 614 -23.56 -7.51 -4.30
N LYS A 615 -22.51 -6.91 -3.72
CA LYS A 615 -22.62 -5.65 -2.96
C LYS A 615 -23.12 -4.49 -3.81
N ALA A 616 -22.66 -4.36 -5.05
CA ALA A 616 -23.17 -3.37 -6.00
C ALA A 616 -24.68 -3.52 -6.23
N ASN A 617 -25.17 -4.76 -6.41
CA ASN A 617 -26.60 -5.04 -6.55
C ASN A 617 -27.42 -4.73 -5.28
N GLU A 618 -26.80 -4.84 -4.09
CA GLU A 618 -27.40 -4.50 -2.80
C GLU A 618 -27.42 -2.97 -2.52
N GLY A 619 -26.98 -2.15 -3.47
CA GLY A 619 -26.93 -0.69 -3.36
C GLY A 619 -25.68 -0.15 -2.65
N PHE A 620 -24.64 -0.98 -2.47
CA PHE A 620 -23.34 -0.46 -2.01
C PHE A 620 -22.62 0.22 -3.17
N SER A 621 -21.93 1.31 -2.85
CA SER A 621 -21.01 2.00 -3.74
C SER A 621 -19.59 1.90 -3.20
N PHE A 622 -18.63 1.70 -4.09
CA PHE A 622 -17.21 1.67 -3.78
C PHE A 622 -16.39 2.06 -5.02
N PRO A 623 -15.27 2.77 -4.85
CA PRO A 623 -14.38 3.13 -5.95
C PRO A 623 -13.55 1.92 -6.39
N LEU A 624 -13.18 1.88 -7.67
CA LEU A 624 -12.27 0.90 -8.27
C LEU A 624 -11.05 1.63 -8.85
N ASN A 625 -9.86 1.04 -8.73
CA ASN A 625 -8.70 1.55 -9.45
C ASN A 625 -8.90 1.27 -10.96
N PRO A 626 -8.68 2.25 -11.86
CA PRO A 626 -8.81 2.04 -13.31
C PRO A 626 -7.88 0.93 -13.83
N LYS A 627 -6.70 0.74 -13.22
CA LYS A 627 -5.80 -0.36 -13.62
C LYS A 627 -6.49 -1.70 -13.49
N TRP A 628 -7.27 -1.93 -12.43
CA TRP A 628 -7.97 -3.20 -12.22
C TRP A 628 -8.99 -3.44 -13.33
N VAL A 629 -9.79 -2.42 -13.62
CA VAL A 629 -10.83 -2.47 -14.67
C VAL A 629 -10.24 -2.77 -16.05
N LEU A 630 -9.08 -2.18 -16.36
CA LEU A 630 -8.44 -2.26 -17.67
C LEU A 630 -7.52 -3.48 -17.84
N CYS A 631 -6.86 -3.92 -16.78
CA CYS A 631 -5.79 -4.91 -16.86
C CYS A 631 -6.17 -6.28 -16.31
N ASP A 632 -7.06 -6.36 -15.32
CA ASP A 632 -7.32 -7.59 -14.58
C ASP A 632 -8.67 -8.21 -15.00
N PRO A 633 -8.67 -9.42 -15.60
CA PRO A 633 -9.88 -10.03 -16.16
C PRO A 633 -11.06 -10.10 -15.18
N GLY A 634 -12.24 -9.69 -15.67
CA GLY A 634 -13.50 -9.73 -14.93
C GLY A 634 -13.72 -8.62 -13.90
N TRP A 635 -12.77 -7.68 -13.73
CA TRP A 635 -13.01 -6.45 -12.95
C TRP A 635 -13.89 -5.44 -13.70
N LYS A 636 -13.88 -5.46 -15.04
CA LYS A 636 -14.81 -4.68 -15.87
C LYS A 636 -16.27 -5.00 -15.55
N ASP A 637 -16.61 -6.26 -15.29
CA ASP A 637 -17.97 -6.65 -14.93
C ASP A 637 -18.44 -6.01 -13.62
N VAL A 638 -17.54 -5.86 -12.63
CA VAL A 638 -17.84 -5.18 -11.36
C VAL A 638 -18.03 -3.68 -11.59
N TYR A 639 -17.16 -3.07 -12.40
CA TYR A 639 -17.28 -1.67 -12.80
C TYR A 639 -18.59 -1.38 -13.54
N ASP A 640 -18.99 -2.25 -14.48
CA ASP A 640 -20.22 -2.09 -15.26
C ASP A 640 -21.47 -2.20 -14.39
N LYS A 641 -21.45 -3.08 -13.39
CA LYS A 641 -22.54 -3.16 -12.39
C LYS A 641 -22.68 -1.87 -11.59
N LEU A 642 -21.57 -1.22 -11.23
CA LEU A 642 -21.59 0.07 -10.52
C LEU A 642 -22.05 1.21 -11.43
N ILE A 643 -21.53 1.30 -12.66
CA ILE A 643 -21.87 2.36 -13.62
C ILE A 643 -23.34 2.27 -14.06
N ASN A 644 -23.84 1.06 -14.29
CA ASN A 644 -25.21 0.82 -14.76
C ASN A 644 -26.21 0.62 -13.61
N SER A 645 -25.78 0.76 -12.35
CA SER A 645 -26.67 0.63 -11.20
C SER A 645 -27.83 1.63 -11.29
N GLU A 646 -29.05 1.19 -10.98
CA GLU A 646 -30.23 2.06 -10.92
C GLU A 646 -30.30 2.86 -9.61
N ASP A 647 -29.55 2.45 -8.58
CA ASP A 647 -29.52 3.10 -7.28
C ASP A 647 -28.94 4.51 -7.37
N LEU A 648 -29.69 5.51 -6.89
CA LEU A 648 -29.31 6.92 -6.99
C LEU A 648 -28.05 7.26 -6.20
N ASN A 649 -27.79 6.60 -5.06
CA ASN A 649 -26.58 6.82 -4.30
C ASN A 649 -25.38 6.26 -5.05
N VAL A 650 -25.49 5.04 -5.59
CA VAL A 650 -24.41 4.44 -6.41
C VAL A 650 -24.09 5.31 -7.62
N LYS A 651 -25.10 5.79 -8.36
CA LYS A 651 -24.90 6.72 -9.50
C LYS A 651 -24.15 7.99 -9.10
N ARG A 652 -24.53 8.59 -7.96
CA ARG A 652 -23.89 9.80 -7.43
C ARG A 652 -22.44 9.53 -7.03
N SER A 653 -22.17 8.46 -6.30
CA SER A 653 -20.81 8.07 -5.92
C SER A 653 -19.93 7.83 -7.14
N MET A 654 -20.44 7.12 -8.16
CA MET A 654 -19.71 6.91 -9.41
C MET A 654 -19.50 8.21 -10.20
N ALA A 655 -20.40 9.19 -10.11
CA ALA A 655 -20.19 10.53 -10.70
C ALA A 655 -19.13 11.34 -9.93
N THR A 656 -18.92 11.06 -8.65
CA THR A 656 -17.85 11.65 -7.84
C THR A 656 -16.48 11.07 -8.19
N TRP A 657 -16.36 9.74 -8.30
CA TRP A 657 -15.08 9.07 -8.59
C TRP A 657 -14.70 9.04 -10.06
N PHE A 658 -15.69 8.96 -10.95
CA PHE A 658 -15.51 8.98 -12.40
C PHE A 658 -16.42 10.05 -13.02
N PRO A 659 -16.06 11.35 -12.90
CA PRO A 659 -16.93 12.42 -13.38
C PRO A 659 -17.20 12.31 -14.89
N PRO A 660 -18.46 12.27 -15.34
CA PRO A 660 -18.78 12.13 -16.78
C PRO A 660 -18.13 13.21 -17.64
N VAL A 661 -18.12 14.44 -17.15
CA VAL A 661 -17.54 15.61 -17.84
C VAL A 661 -16.03 15.54 -18.03
N SER A 662 -15.33 14.68 -17.28
CA SER A 662 -13.89 14.50 -17.42
C SER A 662 -13.51 13.65 -18.64
N GLY A 663 -14.48 12.92 -19.22
CA GLY A 663 -14.24 11.97 -20.32
C GLY A 663 -13.63 10.64 -19.87
N VAL A 664 -13.28 10.47 -18.58
CA VAL A 664 -12.60 9.26 -18.08
C VAL A 664 -13.38 7.98 -18.35
N ARG A 665 -14.71 8.01 -18.21
CA ARG A 665 -15.57 6.84 -18.46
C ARG A 665 -15.46 6.37 -19.91
N ARG A 666 -15.54 7.31 -20.85
CA ARG A 666 -15.43 7.02 -22.28
C ARG A 666 -14.07 6.40 -22.61
N ARG A 667 -12.98 6.95 -22.04
CA ARG A 667 -11.63 6.40 -22.24
C ARG A 667 -11.46 4.99 -21.68
N ILE A 668 -12.07 4.70 -20.53
CA ILE A 668 -12.07 3.35 -19.96
C ILE A 668 -12.73 2.38 -20.95
N GLU A 669 -13.91 2.71 -21.47
CA GLU A 669 -14.59 1.89 -22.48
C GLU A 669 -13.75 1.71 -23.75
N GLU A 670 -13.20 2.81 -24.30
CA GLU A 670 -12.32 2.77 -25.49
C GLU A 670 -11.08 1.88 -25.30
N VAL A 671 -10.51 1.81 -24.10
CA VAL A 671 -9.38 0.93 -23.80
C VAL A 671 -9.86 -0.52 -23.64
N CYS A 672 -10.97 -0.77 -22.93
CA CYS A 672 -11.53 -2.11 -22.75
C CYS A 672 -11.97 -2.74 -24.09
N GLU A 673 -12.56 -1.97 -25.00
CA GLU A 673 -12.98 -2.44 -26.32
C GLU A 673 -11.77 -2.87 -27.17
N ARG A 674 -10.67 -2.12 -27.12
CA ARG A 674 -9.42 -2.46 -27.83
C ARG A 674 -8.69 -3.64 -27.18
N HIS A 675 -8.76 -3.75 -25.86
CA HIS A 675 -8.01 -4.72 -25.05
C HIS A 675 -8.93 -5.55 -24.14
N PRO A 676 -9.84 -6.38 -24.68
CA PRO A 676 -10.86 -7.07 -23.89
C PRO A 676 -10.29 -8.11 -22.92
N ARG A 677 -9.05 -8.57 -23.14
CA ARG A 677 -8.35 -9.50 -22.25
C ARG A 677 -7.45 -8.80 -21.23
N GLY A 678 -7.41 -7.46 -21.24
CA GLY A 678 -6.55 -6.66 -20.38
C GLY A 678 -5.06 -6.99 -20.54
N PHE A 679 -4.32 -6.98 -19.42
CA PHE A 679 -2.89 -7.20 -19.40
C PHE A 679 -2.59 -8.71 -19.36
N LEU A 680 -1.90 -9.21 -20.38
CA LEU A 680 -1.62 -10.64 -20.51
C LEU A 680 -0.31 -10.99 -19.81
N ARG A 681 -0.41 -11.65 -18.65
CA ARG A 681 0.75 -12.21 -17.93
C ARG A 681 1.32 -13.41 -18.69
N ASP A 682 2.62 -13.63 -18.60
CA ASP A 682 3.26 -14.79 -19.21
C ASP A 682 2.97 -16.04 -18.36
N GLU A 683 2.04 -16.88 -18.82
CA GLU A 683 1.62 -18.09 -18.09
C GLU A 683 2.78 -19.07 -17.89
N THR A 684 3.78 -19.05 -18.78
CA THR A 684 4.94 -19.96 -18.73
C THR A 684 5.87 -19.67 -17.55
N ALA A 685 5.93 -18.42 -17.08
CA ALA A 685 6.70 -18.05 -15.91
C ALA A 685 6.09 -18.60 -14.61
N GLY A 686 4.77 -18.83 -14.57
CA GLY A 686 4.06 -19.35 -13.40
C GLY A 686 3.79 -20.86 -13.42
N ALA A 687 3.52 -21.45 -14.58
CA ALA A 687 3.03 -22.83 -14.69
C ALA A 687 4.12 -23.92 -14.66
N GLY A 688 5.39 -23.58 -14.94
CA GLY A 688 6.49 -24.54 -15.09
C GLY A 688 7.07 -25.15 -13.81
N ARG A 689 6.63 -24.73 -12.61
CA ARG A 689 7.16 -25.25 -11.31
C ARG A 689 6.15 -25.99 -10.45
N ALA A 690 4.96 -26.31 -10.98
CA ALA A 690 3.94 -27.04 -10.25
C ALA A 690 4.11 -28.59 -10.29
N GLY A 691 5.06 -29.12 -11.07
CA GLY A 691 5.17 -30.56 -11.34
C GLY A 691 6.58 -31.12 -11.16
N GLY A 692 6.93 -31.51 -9.92
CA GLY A 692 7.97 -32.52 -9.68
C GLY A 692 9.32 -32.02 -9.13
N GLY A 693 9.48 -32.09 -7.80
CA GLY A 693 10.78 -32.42 -7.21
C GLY A 693 11.66 -31.28 -6.68
N ARG A 694 11.17 -30.48 -5.72
CA ARG A 694 11.86 -30.05 -4.46
C ARG A 694 11.01 -29.00 -3.74
N ASN A 695 10.96 -29.09 -2.42
CA ASN A 695 10.22 -28.22 -1.50
C ASN A 695 10.65 -26.74 -1.55
N THR A 696 10.06 -25.95 -2.45
CA THR A 696 9.98 -24.48 -2.38
C THR A 696 8.63 -24.05 -3.00
N LEU A 697 7.50 -24.21 -2.30
CA LEU A 697 6.85 -23.11 -1.57
C LEU A 697 6.92 -21.78 -2.33
N ASP A 698 6.01 -21.63 -3.28
CA ASP A 698 5.36 -20.43 -3.80
C ASP A 698 5.88 -19.11 -3.20
N VAL A 699 6.77 -18.44 -3.94
CA VAL A 699 7.09 -17.03 -3.72
C VAL A 699 6.21 -16.24 -4.67
N ASP A 700 4.98 -15.98 -4.22
CA ASP A 700 4.17 -14.89 -4.73
C ASP A 700 4.94 -13.59 -4.42
N ASP A 701 5.58 -13.02 -5.43
CA ASP A 701 6.07 -11.64 -5.41
C ASP A 701 4.83 -10.75 -5.35
N SER A 702 4.44 -10.37 -4.14
CA SER A 702 3.25 -9.55 -3.91
C SER A 702 3.45 -8.20 -4.61
N GLY A 703 2.45 -7.69 -5.34
CA GLY A 703 2.56 -6.44 -6.11
C GLY A 703 3.13 -5.24 -5.34
N THR A 704 2.99 -5.23 -4.00
CA THR A 704 3.60 -4.24 -3.10
C THR A 704 5.13 -4.24 -3.12
N GLU A 705 5.76 -5.41 -3.20
CA GLU A 705 7.23 -5.53 -3.18
C GLU A 705 7.85 -5.03 -4.49
N ALA A 706 7.26 -5.44 -5.60
CA ALA A 706 7.63 -4.95 -6.91
C ALA A 706 7.51 -3.42 -6.96
N MET A 707 6.47 -2.84 -6.34
CA MET A 707 6.33 -1.39 -6.19
C MET A 707 7.49 -0.78 -5.39
N ASP A 708 7.78 -1.28 -4.19
CA ASP A 708 8.83 -0.72 -3.33
C ASP A 708 10.20 -0.70 -4.04
N LEU A 709 10.51 -1.76 -4.78
CA LEU A 709 11.72 -1.85 -5.60
C LEU A 709 11.70 -0.84 -6.76
N ALA A 710 10.58 -0.73 -7.46
CA ALA A 710 10.41 0.23 -8.54
C ALA A 710 10.52 1.68 -8.05
N GLU A 711 9.96 2.02 -6.90
CA GLU A 711 10.10 3.34 -6.27
C GLU A 711 11.56 3.64 -5.94
N LEU A 712 12.30 2.68 -5.39
CA LEU A 712 13.73 2.85 -5.13
C LEU A 712 14.51 3.04 -6.43
N GLN A 713 14.23 2.24 -7.46
CA GLN A 713 14.85 2.37 -8.78
C GLN A 713 14.55 3.73 -9.42
N LEU A 714 13.31 4.21 -9.29
CA LEU A 714 12.91 5.54 -9.73
C LEU A 714 13.70 6.61 -8.97
N GLY A 715 13.81 6.50 -7.65
CA GLY A 715 14.61 7.42 -6.81
C GLY A 715 16.07 7.50 -7.25
N ARG A 716 16.70 6.34 -7.52
CA ARG A 716 18.07 6.25 -8.06
C ARG A 716 18.18 6.91 -9.43
N TYR A 717 17.22 6.65 -10.33
CA TYR A 717 17.15 7.28 -11.64
C TYR A 717 17.08 8.82 -11.53
N LEU A 718 16.20 9.35 -10.67
CA LEU A 718 16.06 10.79 -10.46
C LEU A 718 17.30 11.43 -9.85
N ALA A 719 17.97 10.75 -8.91
CA ALA A 719 19.24 11.20 -8.36
C ALA A 719 20.31 11.31 -9.46
N LEU A 720 20.42 10.30 -10.32
CA LEU A 720 21.35 10.32 -11.45
C LEU A 720 21.02 11.44 -12.45
N GLN A 721 19.75 11.66 -12.78
CA GLN A 721 19.35 12.78 -13.67
C GLN A 721 19.68 14.16 -13.06
N ARG A 722 19.58 14.31 -11.74
CA ARG A 722 20.03 15.54 -11.06
C ARG A 722 21.54 15.70 -11.12
N ALA A 723 22.31 14.64 -10.88
CA ALA A 723 23.77 14.67 -10.98
C ALA A 723 24.24 15.01 -12.40
N LYS A 724 23.64 14.40 -13.42
CA LYS A 724 23.92 14.70 -14.84
C LYS A 724 23.64 16.16 -15.19
N ARG A 725 22.54 16.75 -14.68
CA ARG A 725 22.24 18.17 -14.87
C ARG A 725 23.28 19.08 -14.21
N LYS A 726 23.64 18.81 -12.95
CA LYS A 726 24.69 19.56 -12.25
C LYS A 726 26.03 19.51 -12.99
N LEU A 727 26.43 18.32 -13.45
CA LEU A 727 27.66 18.14 -14.22
C LEU A 727 27.63 18.94 -15.53
N ARG A 728 26.51 18.92 -16.26
CA ARG A 728 26.35 19.73 -17.49
C ARG A 728 26.47 21.23 -17.22
N THR A 729 25.89 21.73 -16.13
CA THR A 729 26.04 23.14 -15.73
C THR A 729 27.49 23.47 -15.42
N VAL A 730 28.19 22.63 -14.66
CA VAL A 730 29.63 22.82 -14.35
C VAL A 730 30.47 22.83 -15.62
N LEU A 731 30.23 21.92 -16.56
CA LEU A 731 30.94 21.87 -17.84
C LEU A 731 30.65 23.10 -18.71
N LEU A 732 29.41 23.61 -18.72
CA LEU A 732 29.05 24.85 -19.42
C LEU A 732 29.76 26.07 -18.83
N LEU A 733 29.75 26.20 -17.49
CA LEU A 733 30.44 27.28 -16.79
C LEU A 733 31.96 27.24 -17.04
N ARG A 734 32.57 26.05 -17.04
CA ARG A 734 33.98 25.88 -17.38
C ARG A 734 34.27 26.30 -18.82
N ARG A 735 33.39 25.96 -19.76
CA ARG A 735 33.53 26.38 -21.17
C ARG A 735 33.47 27.91 -21.31
N ILE A 736 32.50 28.56 -20.67
CA ILE A 736 32.38 30.02 -20.66
C ILE A 736 33.62 30.67 -20.02
N GLY A 737 34.11 30.11 -18.90
CA GLY A 737 35.33 30.59 -18.25
C GLY A 737 36.59 30.44 -19.11
N MET A 738 36.70 29.37 -19.89
CA MET A 738 37.80 29.18 -20.84
C MET A 738 37.73 30.18 -22.02
N GLU A 739 36.53 30.43 -22.57
CA GLU A 739 36.33 31.42 -23.64
C GLU A 739 36.67 32.84 -23.16
N ALA A 740 36.28 33.21 -21.92
CA ALA A 740 36.65 34.48 -21.31
C ALA A 740 38.17 34.62 -21.07
N SER A 741 38.84 33.52 -20.68
CA SER A 741 40.30 33.52 -20.50
C SER A 741 41.06 33.71 -21.83
N VAL A 742 40.57 33.14 -22.93
CA VAL A 742 41.19 33.31 -24.26
C VAL A 742 41.07 34.76 -24.73
N HIS A 743 39.90 35.39 -24.56
CA HIS A 743 39.74 36.81 -24.91
C HIS A 743 40.57 37.77 -24.04
N ARG A 744 40.85 37.42 -22.77
CA ARG A 744 41.74 38.24 -21.92
C ARG A 744 43.21 38.13 -22.35
N SER A 745 43.63 36.98 -22.89
CA SER A 745 44.98 36.79 -23.44
C SER A 745 45.19 37.60 -24.73
N ASP A 746 44.20 37.59 -25.64
CA ASP A 746 44.31 38.29 -26.94
C ASP A 746 44.33 39.82 -26.80
N GLN A 747 43.72 40.38 -25.75
CA GLN A 747 43.74 41.82 -25.49
C GLN A 747 45.06 42.33 -24.89
N ASN A 748 45.86 41.44 -24.28
CA ASN A 748 47.09 41.85 -23.60
C ASN A 748 48.35 41.79 -24.50
N GLU A 749 48.25 41.22 -25.72
CA GLU A 749 49.38 41.17 -26.69
C GLU A 749 49.41 42.37 -27.66
N GLY A 750 48.47 43.33 -27.56
CA GLY A 750 48.37 44.48 -28.48
C GLY A 750 49.06 45.78 -28.05
N GLY A 751 49.67 45.83 -26.86
CA GLY A 751 50.22 47.06 -26.24
C GLY A 751 51.74 47.18 -26.27
N GLY A 752 52.37 47.01 -27.44
CA GLY A 752 53.81 47.23 -27.61
C GLY A 752 54.10 48.36 -28.59
N ILE A 753 54.05 49.62 -28.12
CA ILE A 753 54.66 50.78 -28.82
C ILE A 753 55.35 51.70 -27.79
N ASP A 754 56.62 51.96 -28.11
CA ASP A 754 57.57 52.93 -27.54
C ASP A 754 56.98 54.30 -27.14
N ASP A 755 57.42 54.85 -26.00
CA ASP A 755 58.36 56.00 -25.99
C ASP A 755 58.61 56.58 -24.58
N ARG A 756 59.90 56.66 -24.25
CA ARG A 756 60.69 57.73 -23.60
C ARG A 756 60.15 58.70 -22.54
N ASP A 757 61.05 58.86 -21.55
CA ASP A 757 61.46 60.06 -20.81
C ASP A 757 60.53 60.66 -19.73
N GLY A 758 61.05 60.76 -18.49
CA GLY A 758 60.70 61.86 -17.59
C GLY A 758 60.49 61.51 -16.11
N ASP A 759 61.56 61.65 -15.32
CA ASP A 759 61.64 62.13 -13.92
C ASP A 759 60.50 61.87 -12.89
N LYS A 760 60.92 61.14 -11.84
CA LYS A 760 60.89 61.44 -10.40
C LYS A 760 59.61 61.90 -9.66
N ASP A 761 59.58 61.39 -8.42
CA ASP A 761 58.75 61.72 -7.26
C ASP A 761 57.31 61.20 -7.36
N GLY A 762 56.72 60.48 -6.42
CA GLY A 762 57.00 60.28 -5.02
C GLY A 762 55.63 60.13 -4.34
N ASP A 763 55.50 59.12 -3.48
CA ASP A 763 54.52 59.01 -2.41
C ASP A 763 53.09 58.48 -2.70
N ARG A 764 52.70 57.52 -1.83
CA ARG A 764 51.36 57.13 -1.34
C ARG A 764 50.17 57.11 -2.30
N HIS A 765 49.61 55.92 -2.52
CA HIS A 765 48.37 55.46 -1.85
C HIS A 765 48.04 54.02 -2.26
N ARG A 766 48.01 53.11 -1.28
CA ARG A 766 47.57 51.71 -1.41
C ARG A 766 46.27 51.56 -0.62
N ALA A 767 45.14 51.71 -1.30
CA ALA A 767 43.81 51.28 -0.90
C ALA A 767 42.88 51.49 -2.10
N THR A 768 41.88 50.61 -2.26
CA THR A 768 40.84 50.59 -3.31
C THR A 768 41.17 49.83 -4.61
N GLU A 769 41.34 48.50 -4.52
CA GLU A 769 41.10 47.59 -5.66
C GLU A 769 40.23 46.36 -5.28
N GLU A 770 40.10 46.01 -3.99
CA GLU A 770 39.28 44.85 -3.56
C GLU A 770 37.76 45.09 -3.48
N GLU A 771 37.28 46.34 -3.52
CA GLU A 771 35.83 46.64 -3.45
C GLU A 771 35.12 46.68 -4.81
N ASN A 772 35.86 46.73 -5.94
CA ASN A 772 35.24 46.72 -7.27
C ASN A 772 35.06 45.32 -7.87
N GLU A 773 35.90 44.34 -7.49
CA GLU A 773 35.73 42.94 -7.98
C GLU A 773 34.52 42.23 -7.35
N THR A 774 34.11 42.63 -6.15
CA THR A 774 32.94 42.05 -5.47
C THR A 774 31.61 42.62 -5.99
N ALA A 775 31.60 43.88 -6.42
CA ALA A 775 30.41 44.50 -7.02
C ALA A 775 30.09 43.95 -8.43
N GLU A 776 31.12 43.68 -9.24
CA GLU A 776 30.94 43.13 -10.60
C GLU A 776 30.49 41.66 -10.57
N ALA A 777 30.95 40.88 -9.60
CA ALA A 777 30.51 39.49 -9.40
C ALA A 777 29.04 39.39 -8.94
N ASP A 778 28.59 40.31 -8.09
CA ASP A 778 27.19 40.37 -7.66
C ASP A 778 26.24 40.85 -8.77
N GLU A 779 26.70 41.73 -9.68
CA GLU A 779 25.91 42.15 -10.84
C GLU A 779 25.69 40.99 -11.83
N VAL A 780 26.72 40.18 -12.11
CA VAL A 780 26.62 38.98 -12.97
C VAL A 780 25.72 37.90 -12.36
N VAL A 781 25.76 37.70 -11.03
CA VAL A 781 24.88 36.74 -10.35
C VAL A 781 23.42 37.23 -10.35
N THR A 782 23.19 38.53 -10.29
CA THR A 782 21.86 39.14 -10.33
C THR A 782 21.27 39.11 -11.75
N GLU A 783 22.11 39.30 -12.78
CA GLU A 783 21.73 39.19 -14.19
C GLU A 783 21.45 37.74 -14.62
N ILE A 784 22.15 36.74 -14.05
CA ILE A 784 21.83 35.32 -14.27
C ILE A 784 20.50 34.92 -13.60
N ARG A 785 20.17 35.52 -12.44
CA ARG A 785 18.86 35.31 -11.78
C ARG A 785 17.71 35.93 -12.57
N SER A 786 17.91 37.11 -13.17
CA SER A 786 16.90 37.74 -14.03
C SER A 786 16.81 37.10 -15.42
N GLY A 787 17.94 36.64 -15.99
CA GLY A 787 18.01 35.91 -17.27
C GLY A 787 17.38 34.51 -17.23
N SER A 788 17.33 33.88 -16.06
CA SER A 788 16.62 32.61 -15.86
C SER A 788 15.09 32.74 -16.00
N ALA A 789 14.53 33.94 -15.79
CA ALA A 789 13.12 34.23 -16.09
C ALA A 789 12.89 34.46 -17.60
N SER A 790 13.91 34.95 -18.33
CA SER A 790 13.87 35.17 -19.79
C SER A 790 13.91 33.86 -20.60
N PHE A 791 14.60 32.82 -20.12
CA PHE A 791 14.62 31.52 -20.80
C PHE A 791 13.25 30.81 -20.81
N ALA A 792 12.35 31.14 -19.88
CA ALA A 792 10.96 30.69 -19.90
C ALA A 792 10.11 31.41 -20.96
N SER A 793 10.51 32.61 -21.40
CA SER A 793 9.82 33.41 -22.43
C SER A 793 10.20 32.99 -23.86
N VAL A 794 11.46 32.58 -24.08
CA VAL A 794 11.94 32.21 -25.43
C VAL A 794 11.35 30.88 -25.92
N ASN A 795 11.03 29.94 -25.02
CA ASN A 795 10.34 28.69 -25.38
C ASN A 795 8.84 28.85 -25.66
N ALA A 796 8.25 30.03 -25.42
CA ALA A 796 6.84 30.31 -25.76
C ALA A 796 6.66 30.91 -27.16
N ARG A 797 7.73 31.20 -27.91
CA ARG A 797 7.66 31.79 -29.27
C ARG A 797 7.99 30.83 -30.42
N VAL A 798 8.10 29.53 -30.16
CA VAL A 798 8.23 28.48 -31.20
C VAL A 798 6.98 27.58 -31.27
N CYS A 799 5.89 27.96 -30.59
CA CYS A 799 4.57 27.37 -30.77
C CYS A 799 3.51 28.48 -30.87
N THR A 800 3.58 29.24 -31.96
CA THR A 800 2.47 29.98 -32.59
C THR A 800 2.66 29.91 -34.09
#